data_AF-A0A9E2JM87-F1
#
_entry.id   AF-A0A9E2JM87-F1
#
_cell.length_a   1.000
_cell.length_b   1.000
_cell.length_c   1.000
_cell.angle_alpha   90.00
_cell.angle_beta   90.00
_cell.angle_gamma   90.00
#
_symmetry.space_group_name_H-M   'P 1'
#
loop_
_entity.id
_entity.type
_entity.pdbx_description
1 polymer ?
#
loop_
_entity_poly.entity_id
_entity_poly.type
_entity_poly.pdbx_seq_one_letter_code
_entity_poly.pdbx_strand_id
1 'polypeptide(L)'
;MSIRIGFYICHCGINIAGKVRVEEVASFARNLRNVVVARDYKFMCSDPGQELIETDIRELGLTRVVVASCSPRFHEKTFQGACQRAGLNPYMFQMASVREHVSWVTEDDDQATRKAETLAAAAINRVNFHESLEAREVSVHPDIMVVGGGIAGMQAALDIGDSGHTVYLVERDTTIGGHMLQFDKTFPTLDCAACIGTPKMVEVAQNSHIELFSYSEVLDVSGYIGNYTVKVRRKPRYVKEGVCTGCGECALVCPVSVPSEWNVGLSQRQAIYRAFPQAVPITFCIDKKDRAPCVAACPAGINVQGYVQLVKQGKYEQAVSLIMERLPLPGVLGRVCPHPCEVQCRRIDVDEAVSIRNLKRFAADRVDMEAVPRPGIVERPEKAAVVGSGPAGLTAAYFLRLKGYQVVMFEALPVLGGMLRVGIPDYRLPPEVLDKEIGHVLSLGIEVRTGLRFGTDFTLADLEAQGFQAVFLGLGAHASMRLNVPGEEGTAGVIDAIELLRTANLGQETGLGRRITVIGGGNVAVDAARVARRLGAEEVTIVYRRSDKEMPAYPEEIQGAIDEGIRILYLTAPARIISEQGRVTGLECLRTELGEPDPSGRRRPAPVAGSEFVISCDNVVPAIGQRLDAPWAEGEPGLAGVKNVLSAHPLTMQTSLPHVFAAGDAVSGPATVIEAVASARRAAEGIDRYLDGQDLEAWADSLAAESGPGRDWSDVPEHLAAAPRAHPAAIDPAQRAGSFDEVESAFSEEEARAEAERCLNCGACCECMECVRVCEAKAVDHGQQEEILDVKVGSIIVATGYDPQDPTPMTQYGYGRYPNVFTGLEFERLSNATGPTGGRIVIRGENGAFDRVPQSAAIIHCVGSRDVNYHEYCSRVCCMYALKYDHLLHEKVGHETEVYNFYIDMRCFGKGYEEFYRRCQREGTVFIRGKVAQITDKALDSDEQGKLMVLAEDTLTGRFLRVPVDMVILCTAIEARRDAIEVSRLFGINQGADGFFLEEHPKMRPLNTATDGVFLAGTCQSPKDIPDTVSQASGAAAKALSLATLGKVRVPSATSWIDPDICAGCQTCIGLCAYTAIEFDERRGVSVVNETLCKGCGSCSGFCPSGAAQIKHFKERQIFSELDGILDAIHAVGI
;
A
#
# COMPACT_ATOMS: atom_id res chain seq x y z
N MET A 1 -19.17 -59.09 19.93
CA MET A 1 -18.56 -60.04 18.97
C MET A 1 -17.11 -60.24 19.36
N SER A 2 -16.57 -61.46 19.26
CA SER A 2 -15.13 -61.71 19.47
C SER A 2 -14.32 -61.05 18.36
N ILE A 3 -13.22 -60.36 18.70
CA ILE A 3 -12.35 -59.73 17.70
C ILE A 3 -11.62 -60.81 16.90
N ARG A 4 -11.67 -60.72 15.57
CA ARG A 4 -11.02 -61.62 14.59
C ARG A 4 -10.32 -60.77 13.52
N ILE A 5 -9.00 -60.81 13.46
CA ILE A 5 -8.17 -59.95 12.61
C ILE A 5 -7.63 -60.76 11.41
N GLY A 6 -7.79 -60.22 10.20
CA GLY A 6 -7.03 -60.66 9.02
C GLY A 6 -5.86 -59.74 8.76
N PHE A 7 -4.65 -60.29 8.67
CA PHE A 7 -3.43 -59.55 8.34
C PHE A 7 -2.95 -59.90 6.93
N TYR A 8 -2.60 -58.89 6.15
CA TYR A 8 -2.12 -59.05 4.78
C TYR A 8 -0.87 -58.21 4.54
N ILE A 9 0.20 -58.81 4.02
CA ILE A 9 1.40 -58.08 3.61
C ILE A 9 1.59 -58.12 2.10
N CYS A 10 1.83 -56.95 1.50
CA CYS A 10 2.01 -56.79 0.07
C CYS A 10 3.48 -56.94 -0.34
N HIS A 11 3.76 -57.61 -1.46
CA HIS A 11 5.10 -57.62 -2.05
C HIS A 11 5.40 -56.32 -2.83
N CYS A 12 4.36 -55.73 -3.42
CA CYS A 12 4.43 -54.57 -4.33
C CYS A 12 5.43 -54.79 -5.47
N GLY A 13 5.37 -55.99 -6.08
CA GLY A 13 6.41 -56.46 -7.00
C GLY A 13 7.70 -56.70 -6.22
N ILE A 14 8.73 -55.91 -6.50
CA ILE A 14 9.99 -55.92 -5.74
C ILE A 14 10.14 -54.73 -4.79
N ASN A 15 9.18 -53.80 -4.76
CA ASN A 15 9.33 -52.58 -3.96
C ASN A 15 9.34 -52.85 -2.46
N ILE A 16 8.59 -53.85 -1.98
CA ILE A 16 8.62 -54.29 -0.58
C ILE A 16 9.42 -55.59 -0.49
N ALA A 17 9.04 -56.61 -1.27
CA ALA A 17 9.68 -57.93 -1.18
C ALA A 17 11.16 -57.97 -1.58
N GLY A 18 11.68 -56.95 -2.27
CA GLY A 18 13.10 -56.83 -2.56
C GLY A 18 13.96 -56.42 -1.36
N LYS A 19 13.34 -55.98 -0.26
CA LYS A 19 14.03 -55.54 0.98
C LYS A 19 13.49 -56.20 2.24
N VAL A 20 12.19 -56.47 2.28
CA VAL A 20 11.47 -57.05 3.41
C VAL A 20 11.12 -58.49 3.09
N ARG A 21 11.47 -59.43 3.97
CA ARG A 21 11.07 -60.84 3.83
C ARG A 21 9.60 -61.01 4.23
N VAL A 22 8.72 -60.70 3.29
CA VAL A 22 7.27 -60.63 3.50
C VAL A 22 6.64 -61.90 4.06
N GLU A 23 7.16 -63.08 3.70
CA GLU A 23 6.71 -64.37 4.25
C GLU A 23 7.03 -64.51 5.75
N GLU A 24 8.18 -63.99 6.19
CA GLU A 24 8.57 -63.95 7.61
C GLU A 24 7.64 -63.02 8.37
N VAL A 25 7.36 -61.82 7.86
CA VAL A 25 6.43 -60.88 8.50
C VAL A 25 5.01 -61.45 8.61
N ALA A 26 4.53 -62.15 7.57
CA ALA A 26 3.22 -62.83 7.63
C ALA A 26 3.22 -63.95 8.68
N SER A 27 4.32 -64.69 8.80
CA SER A 27 4.49 -65.75 9.79
C SER A 27 4.55 -65.20 11.22
N PHE A 28 5.27 -64.10 11.42
CA PHE A 28 5.32 -63.36 12.69
C PHE A 28 3.93 -62.86 13.09
N ALA A 29 3.22 -62.17 12.18
CA ALA A 29 1.90 -61.60 12.44
C ALA A 29 0.85 -62.67 12.81
N ARG A 30 0.97 -63.89 12.29
CA ARG A 30 0.07 -65.02 12.60
C ARG A 30 0.01 -65.35 14.09
N ASN A 31 1.09 -65.11 14.83
CA ASN A 31 1.18 -65.44 16.26
C ASN A 31 0.68 -64.31 17.17
N LEU A 32 0.25 -63.17 16.61
CA LEU A 32 -0.20 -62.02 17.37
C LEU A 32 -1.66 -62.16 17.79
N ARG A 33 -2.02 -61.44 18.86
CA ARG A 33 -3.33 -61.53 19.51
C ARG A 33 -4.47 -61.27 18.52
N ASN A 34 -5.47 -62.17 18.54
CA ASN A 34 -6.69 -62.13 17.74
C ASN A 34 -6.51 -62.25 16.21
N VAL A 35 -5.29 -62.52 15.72
CA VAL A 35 -5.04 -62.80 14.29
C VAL A 35 -5.51 -64.21 13.97
N VAL A 36 -6.48 -64.31 13.05
CA VAL A 36 -7.05 -65.60 12.59
C VAL A 36 -6.53 -66.01 11.21
N VAL A 37 -6.05 -65.04 10.42
CA VAL A 37 -5.42 -65.30 9.12
C VAL A 37 -4.31 -64.28 8.88
N ALA A 38 -3.18 -64.76 8.36
CA ALA A 38 -2.06 -63.92 7.95
C ALA A 38 -1.52 -64.44 6.62
N ARG A 39 -1.53 -63.59 5.59
CA ARG A 39 -1.14 -63.92 4.20
C ARG A 39 -0.22 -62.86 3.62
N ASP A 40 0.63 -63.26 2.70
CA ASP A 40 1.35 -62.38 1.80
C ASP A 40 0.80 -62.52 0.37
N TYR A 41 0.83 -61.43 -0.41
CA TYR A 41 0.42 -61.46 -1.81
C TYR A 41 1.14 -60.39 -2.64
N LYS A 42 1.30 -60.66 -3.95
CA LYS A 42 2.10 -59.82 -4.84
C LYS A 42 1.64 -58.37 -4.90
N PHE A 43 0.34 -58.16 -5.10
CA PHE A 43 -0.26 -56.82 -5.24
C PHE A 43 -1.59 -56.76 -4.50
N MET A 44 -1.56 -56.45 -3.20
CA MET A 44 -2.79 -56.38 -2.40
C MET A 44 -3.83 -55.40 -2.94
N CYS A 45 -3.41 -54.30 -3.58
CA CYS A 45 -4.35 -53.32 -4.15
C CYS A 45 -5.00 -53.75 -5.49
N SER A 46 -4.52 -54.82 -6.13
CA SER A 46 -5.13 -55.36 -7.35
C SER A 46 -6.46 -56.06 -7.05
N ASP A 47 -7.29 -56.28 -8.07
CA ASP A 47 -8.59 -56.95 -7.89
C ASP A 47 -8.46 -58.30 -7.17
N PRO A 48 -7.53 -59.22 -7.53
CA PRO A 48 -7.35 -60.47 -6.78
C PRO A 48 -6.93 -60.26 -5.33
N GLY A 49 -6.15 -59.22 -5.04
CA GLY A 49 -5.72 -58.88 -3.68
C GLY A 49 -6.88 -58.35 -2.83
N GLN A 50 -7.76 -57.55 -3.42
CA GLN A 50 -8.97 -57.06 -2.76
C GLN A 50 -9.99 -58.19 -2.57
N GLU A 51 -10.22 -59.02 -3.59
CA GLU A 51 -11.09 -60.21 -3.51
C GLU A 51 -10.65 -61.19 -2.43
N LEU A 52 -9.33 -61.35 -2.22
CA LEU A 52 -8.78 -62.17 -1.14
C LEU A 52 -9.21 -61.65 0.23
N ILE A 53 -9.11 -60.33 0.47
CA ILE A 53 -9.58 -59.69 1.70
C ILE A 53 -11.10 -59.89 1.85
N GLU A 54 -11.86 -59.64 0.78
CA GLU A 54 -13.32 -59.76 0.81
C GLU A 54 -13.80 -61.17 1.12
N THR A 55 -13.14 -62.17 0.51
CA THR A 55 -13.44 -63.59 0.71
C THR A 55 -13.14 -64.00 2.14
N ASP A 56 -11.94 -63.69 2.64
CA ASP A 56 -11.56 -64.02 4.00
C ASP A 56 -12.48 -63.33 5.04
N ILE A 57 -12.91 -62.08 4.80
CA ILE A 57 -13.88 -61.39 5.68
C ILE A 57 -15.16 -62.22 5.82
N ARG A 58 -15.73 -62.68 4.69
CA ARG A 58 -16.99 -63.42 4.65
C ARG A 58 -16.84 -64.84 5.21
N GLU A 59 -15.81 -65.56 4.77
CA GLU A 59 -15.62 -66.98 5.10
C GLU A 59 -15.09 -67.20 6.52
N LEU A 60 -14.15 -66.37 6.97
CA LEU A 60 -13.51 -66.49 8.28
C LEU A 60 -14.18 -65.63 9.35
N GLY A 61 -15.22 -64.87 8.98
CA GLY A 61 -15.96 -63.97 9.87
C GLY A 61 -15.06 -62.91 10.49
N LEU A 62 -14.20 -62.27 9.68
CA LEU A 62 -13.27 -61.26 10.18
C LEU A 62 -14.03 -60.03 10.64
N THR A 63 -13.61 -59.49 11.79
CA THR A 63 -14.17 -58.26 12.33
C THR A 63 -13.23 -57.07 12.18
N ARG A 64 -11.96 -57.31 11.80
CA ARG A 64 -10.92 -56.28 11.63
C ARG A 64 -9.96 -56.73 10.51
N VAL A 65 -9.37 -55.76 9.82
CA VAL A 65 -8.37 -56.01 8.76
C VAL A 65 -7.15 -55.12 8.95
N VAL A 66 -5.97 -55.69 8.78
CA VAL A 66 -4.71 -54.97 8.71
C VAL A 66 -4.01 -55.26 7.39
N VAL A 67 -3.59 -54.21 6.68
CA VAL A 67 -2.77 -54.36 5.47
C VAL A 67 -1.42 -53.66 5.66
N ALA A 68 -0.33 -54.43 5.65
CA ALA A 68 1.03 -53.93 5.59
C ALA A 68 1.44 -53.76 4.12
N SER A 69 1.50 -52.52 3.63
CA SER A 69 1.85 -52.25 2.23
C SER A 69 2.48 -50.87 2.02
N CYS A 70 1.92 -50.06 1.12
CA CYS A 70 2.30 -48.68 0.87
C CYS A 70 1.73 -47.72 1.93
N SER A 71 1.89 -46.42 1.73
CA SER A 71 1.33 -45.41 2.62
C SER A 71 -0.21 -45.37 2.58
N PRO A 72 -0.88 -45.16 3.74
CA PRO A 72 -2.33 -44.98 3.82
C PRO A 72 -2.83 -43.82 2.94
N ARG A 73 -2.00 -42.82 2.66
CA ARG A 73 -2.33 -41.73 1.73
C ARG A 73 -2.68 -42.19 0.31
N PHE A 74 -2.25 -43.40 -0.09
CA PHE A 74 -2.55 -43.95 -1.40
C PHE A 74 -3.77 -44.87 -1.39
N HIS A 75 -3.72 -45.94 -0.58
CA HIS A 75 -4.63 -47.08 -0.73
C HIS A 75 -5.49 -47.36 0.50
N GLU A 76 -5.50 -46.51 1.52
CA GLU A 76 -6.41 -46.69 2.66
C GLU A 76 -7.87 -46.76 2.18
N LYS A 77 -8.32 -45.78 1.39
CA LYS A 77 -9.68 -45.77 0.81
C LYS A 77 -9.95 -47.00 -0.07
N THR A 78 -8.94 -47.51 -0.77
CA THR A 78 -9.05 -48.73 -1.60
C THR A 78 -9.38 -49.94 -0.73
N PHE A 79 -8.59 -50.15 0.34
CA PHE A 79 -8.78 -51.29 1.24
C PHE A 79 -10.01 -51.14 2.13
N GLN A 80 -10.31 -49.93 2.59
CA GLN A 80 -11.57 -49.60 3.24
C GLN A 80 -12.78 -49.93 2.34
N GLY A 81 -12.67 -49.64 1.04
CA GLY A 81 -13.68 -50.01 0.04
C GLY A 81 -13.86 -51.52 -0.08
N ALA A 82 -12.77 -52.29 -0.10
CA ALA A 82 -12.82 -53.76 -0.08
C ALA A 82 -13.52 -54.28 1.19
N CYS A 83 -13.13 -53.78 2.37
CA CYS A 83 -13.80 -54.09 3.63
C CYS A 83 -15.30 -53.79 3.56
N GLN A 84 -15.67 -52.62 3.03
CA GLN A 84 -17.07 -52.20 2.92
C GLN A 84 -17.88 -53.10 1.99
N ARG A 85 -17.34 -53.50 0.83
CA ARG A 85 -18.00 -54.44 -0.09
C ARG A 85 -18.19 -55.84 0.51
N ALA A 86 -17.37 -56.21 1.49
CA ALA A 86 -17.52 -57.43 2.27
C ALA A 86 -18.44 -57.29 3.51
N GLY A 87 -19.02 -56.11 3.75
CA GLY A 87 -19.91 -55.83 4.88
C GLY A 87 -19.20 -55.42 6.17
N LEU A 88 -17.88 -55.17 6.14
CA LEU A 88 -17.11 -54.69 7.27
C LEU A 88 -17.04 -53.16 7.26
N ASN A 89 -17.27 -52.51 8.40
CA ASN A 89 -17.19 -51.05 8.50
C ASN A 89 -15.78 -50.55 8.11
N PRO A 90 -15.65 -49.50 7.27
CA PRO A 90 -14.37 -48.95 6.81
C PRO A 90 -13.36 -48.62 7.93
N TYR A 91 -13.83 -48.19 9.10
CA TYR A 91 -12.95 -47.82 10.22
C TYR A 91 -12.50 -49.01 11.06
N MET A 92 -12.92 -50.22 10.71
CA MET A 92 -12.42 -51.49 11.26
C MET A 92 -11.16 -51.99 10.55
N PHE A 93 -10.57 -51.14 9.72
CA PHE A 93 -9.35 -51.34 8.96
C PHE A 93 -8.19 -50.53 9.57
N GLN A 94 -6.97 -51.03 9.47
CA GLN A 94 -5.73 -50.31 9.78
C GLN A 94 -4.66 -50.61 8.72
N MET A 95 -3.84 -49.63 8.37
CA MET A 95 -2.77 -49.80 7.39
C MET A 95 -1.41 -49.60 8.06
N ALA A 96 -0.43 -50.45 7.71
CA ALA A 96 0.97 -50.27 8.07
C ALA A 96 1.79 -49.94 6.82
N SER A 97 2.46 -48.79 6.82
CA SER A 97 3.33 -48.36 5.71
C SER A 97 4.68 -49.05 5.83
N VAL A 98 4.90 -50.12 5.07
CA VAL A 98 6.16 -50.87 5.02
C VAL A 98 6.94 -50.65 3.71
N ARG A 99 6.44 -49.78 2.83
CA ARG A 99 7.16 -49.35 1.63
C ARG A 99 7.89 -48.03 1.85
N GLU A 100 7.15 -46.93 1.92
CA GLU A 100 7.71 -45.58 2.05
C GLU A 100 8.47 -45.38 3.37
N HIS A 101 8.04 -46.01 4.47
CA HIS A 101 8.67 -45.86 5.79
C HIS A 101 9.68 -46.98 6.13
N VAL A 102 9.79 -48.01 5.29
CA VAL A 102 10.66 -49.17 5.57
C VAL A 102 11.46 -49.55 4.33
N SER A 103 10.89 -50.24 3.36
CA SER A 103 11.67 -50.87 2.27
C SER A 103 12.45 -49.88 1.39
N TRP A 104 11.93 -48.67 1.16
CA TRP A 104 12.59 -47.67 0.31
C TRP A 104 13.67 -46.86 1.01
N VAL A 105 13.68 -46.84 2.34
CA VAL A 105 14.54 -45.94 3.15
C VAL A 105 15.48 -46.67 4.10
N THR A 106 15.36 -47.99 4.20
CA THR A 106 16.20 -48.82 5.08
C THR A 106 17.17 -49.62 4.23
N GLU A 107 18.48 -49.40 4.40
CA GLU A 107 19.52 -50.03 3.59
C GLU A 107 19.79 -51.50 3.93
N ASP A 108 19.46 -51.96 5.14
CA ASP A 108 19.72 -53.33 5.59
C ASP A 108 18.44 -54.18 5.58
N ASP A 109 18.50 -55.38 5.00
CA ASP A 109 17.32 -56.25 4.79
C ASP A 109 16.78 -56.81 6.11
N ASP A 110 17.65 -57.14 7.06
CA ASP A 110 17.28 -57.66 8.38
C ASP A 110 16.64 -56.57 9.24
N GLN A 111 17.18 -55.36 9.22
CA GLN A 111 16.56 -54.19 9.86
C GLN A 111 15.23 -53.84 9.20
N ALA A 112 15.14 -53.88 7.86
CA ALA A 112 13.90 -53.62 7.14
C ALA A 112 12.81 -54.64 7.51
N THR A 113 13.16 -55.93 7.58
CA THR A 113 12.23 -57.00 7.95
C THR A 113 11.76 -56.85 9.40
N ARG A 114 12.68 -56.68 10.36
CA ARG A 114 12.33 -56.44 11.77
C ARG A 114 11.46 -55.20 11.97
N LYS A 115 11.79 -54.10 11.27
CA LYS A 115 10.98 -52.87 11.31
C LYS A 115 9.58 -53.10 10.73
N ALA A 116 9.44 -53.88 9.67
CA ALA A 116 8.13 -54.24 9.11
C ALA A 116 7.31 -55.11 10.08
N GLU A 117 7.94 -56.04 10.80
CA GLU A 117 7.30 -56.83 11.88
C GLU A 117 6.81 -55.92 13.02
N THR A 118 7.65 -54.99 13.47
CA THR A 118 7.28 -54.00 14.51
C THR A 118 6.07 -53.16 14.08
N LEU A 119 6.06 -52.65 12.85
CA LEU A 119 4.92 -51.87 12.34
C LEU A 119 3.65 -52.72 12.15
N ALA A 120 3.81 -53.99 11.77
CA ALA A 120 2.69 -54.93 11.71
C ALA A 120 2.09 -55.18 13.11
N ALA A 121 2.94 -55.38 14.13
CA ALA A 121 2.50 -55.54 15.52
C ALA A 121 1.80 -54.29 16.05
N ALA A 122 2.33 -53.10 15.77
CA ALA A 122 1.73 -51.82 16.13
C ALA A 122 0.29 -51.71 15.55
N ALA A 123 0.15 -51.94 14.24
CA ALA A 123 -1.13 -51.86 13.55
C ALA A 123 -2.14 -52.90 14.06
N ILE A 124 -1.70 -54.14 14.31
CA ILE A 124 -2.55 -55.21 14.86
C ILE A 124 -3.00 -54.86 16.28
N ASN A 125 -2.12 -54.35 17.14
CA ASN A 125 -2.52 -53.98 18.51
C ASN A 125 -3.50 -52.81 18.50
N ARG A 126 -3.31 -51.82 17.64
CA ARG A 126 -4.24 -50.69 17.50
C ARG A 126 -5.63 -51.11 16.99
N VAL A 127 -5.68 -51.95 15.94
CA VAL A 127 -6.96 -52.30 15.27
C VAL A 127 -7.92 -53.06 16.20
N ASN A 128 -7.41 -53.71 17.25
CA ASN A 128 -8.22 -54.35 18.29
C ASN A 128 -9.20 -53.37 18.97
N PHE A 129 -8.83 -52.10 19.05
CA PHE A 129 -9.63 -51.06 19.71
C PHE A 129 -10.36 -50.15 18.74
N HIS A 130 -10.32 -50.46 17.43
CA HIS A 130 -11.12 -49.73 16.45
C HIS A 130 -12.61 -49.91 16.70
N GLU A 131 -13.35 -48.84 16.44
CA GLU A 131 -14.80 -48.76 16.58
C GLU A 131 -15.42 -48.49 15.22
N SER A 132 -16.67 -48.91 15.04
CA SER A 132 -17.44 -48.60 13.84
C SER A 132 -17.76 -47.10 13.83
N LEU A 133 -17.41 -46.41 12.76
CA LEU A 133 -17.81 -45.02 12.54
C LEU A 133 -18.67 -44.91 11.29
N GLU A 134 -19.67 -44.04 11.33
CA GLU A 134 -20.57 -43.80 10.19
C GLU A 134 -20.18 -42.49 9.49
N ALA A 135 -19.97 -42.57 8.18
CA ALA A 135 -19.73 -41.38 7.36
C ALA A 135 -21.00 -40.53 7.32
N ARG A 136 -20.86 -39.23 7.57
CA ARG A 136 -21.96 -38.28 7.46
C ARG A 136 -22.04 -37.76 6.04
N GLU A 137 -23.25 -37.66 5.52
CA GLU A 137 -23.50 -36.98 4.25
C GLU A 137 -23.85 -35.52 4.52
N VAL A 138 -23.15 -34.61 3.85
CA VAL A 138 -23.44 -33.17 3.86
C VAL A 138 -23.84 -32.75 2.44
N SER A 139 -24.74 -31.78 2.34
CA SER A 139 -25.08 -31.18 1.05
C SER A 139 -23.90 -30.42 0.47
N VAL A 140 -23.83 -30.35 -0.87
CA VAL A 140 -22.86 -29.53 -1.58
C VAL A 140 -23.57 -28.29 -2.12
N HIS A 141 -23.04 -27.12 -1.82
CA HIS A 141 -23.41 -25.87 -2.45
C HIS A 141 -23.01 -25.92 -3.94
N PRO A 142 -23.90 -25.62 -4.89
CA PRO A 142 -23.65 -25.83 -6.31
C PRO A 142 -22.63 -24.85 -6.90
N ASP A 143 -22.50 -23.66 -6.32
CA ASP A 143 -21.65 -22.60 -6.85
C ASP A 143 -20.16 -22.86 -6.58
N ILE A 144 -19.31 -22.37 -7.48
CA ILE A 144 -17.87 -22.64 -7.46
C ILE A 144 -17.11 -21.31 -7.41
N MET A 145 -15.96 -21.26 -6.74
CA MET A 145 -15.06 -20.11 -6.82
C MET A 145 -13.80 -20.47 -7.60
N VAL A 146 -13.34 -19.54 -8.44
CA VAL A 146 -12.02 -19.59 -9.11
C VAL A 146 -11.21 -18.38 -8.66
N VAL A 147 -9.98 -18.60 -8.22
CA VAL A 147 -9.11 -17.56 -7.68
C VAL A 147 -7.90 -17.37 -8.59
N GLY A 148 -7.86 -16.25 -9.30
CA GLY A 148 -6.88 -15.89 -10.32
C GLY A 148 -7.47 -15.94 -11.73
N GLY A 149 -7.56 -14.80 -12.39
CA GLY A 149 -8.12 -14.58 -13.73
C GLY A 149 -7.09 -14.70 -14.86
N GLY A 150 -6.00 -15.45 -14.68
CA GLY A 150 -5.13 -15.85 -15.77
C GLY A 150 -5.81 -16.86 -16.72
N ILE A 151 -5.10 -17.34 -17.75
CA ILE A 151 -5.67 -18.31 -18.71
C ILE A 151 -6.23 -19.57 -18.04
N ALA A 152 -5.61 -20.03 -16.94
CA ALA A 152 -6.10 -21.16 -16.15
C ALA A 152 -7.48 -20.88 -15.54
N GLY A 153 -7.62 -19.78 -14.80
CA GLY A 153 -8.88 -19.46 -14.14
C GLY A 153 -9.97 -19.04 -15.10
N MET A 154 -9.63 -18.30 -16.17
CA MET A 154 -10.59 -18.01 -17.24
C MET A 154 -11.13 -19.28 -17.88
N GLN A 155 -10.27 -20.25 -18.22
CA GLN A 155 -10.73 -21.52 -18.79
C GLN A 155 -11.61 -22.29 -17.81
N ALA A 156 -11.19 -22.40 -16.54
CA ALA A 156 -11.96 -23.10 -15.54
C ALA A 156 -13.35 -22.46 -15.32
N ALA A 157 -13.41 -21.12 -15.25
CA ALA A 157 -14.66 -20.39 -15.10
C ALA A 157 -15.56 -20.55 -16.33
N LEU A 158 -15.02 -20.52 -17.55
CA LEU A 158 -15.79 -20.76 -18.77
C LEU A 158 -16.37 -22.18 -18.79
N ASP A 159 -15.58 -23.21 -18.53
CA ASP A 159 -16.06 -24.59 -18.53
C ASP A 159 -17.16 -24.82 -17.47
N ILE A 160 -17.07 -24.15 -16.33
CA ILE A 160 -18.10 -24.17 -15.28
C ILE A 160 -19.35 -23.41 -15.72
N GLY A 161 -19.19 -22.17 -16.20
CA GLY A 161 -20.30 -21.32 -16.63
C GLY A 161 -21.07 -21.92 -17.80
N ASP A 162 -20.37 -22.48 -18.79
CA ASP A 162 -20.97 -23.14 -19.96
C ASP A 162 -21.72 -24.44 -19.59
N SER A 163 -21.40 -25.04 -18.45
CA SER A 163 -22.15 -26.16 -17.89
C SER A 163 -23.42 -25.73 -17.13
N GLY A 164 -23.67 -24.42 -16.99
CA GLY A 164 -24.85 -23.85 -16.34
C GLY A 164 -24.71 -23.65 -14.83
N HIS A 165 -23.50 -23.76 -14.27
CA HIS A 165 -23.23 -23.56 -12.85
C HIS A 165 -22.67 -22.15 -12.59
N THR A 166 -23.14 -21.51 -11.52
CA THR A 166 -22.61 -20.20 -11.09
C THR A 166 -21.16 -20.34 -10.65
N VAL A 167 -20.30 -19.45 -11.15
CA VAL A 167 -18.91 -19.35 -10.75
C VAL A 167 -18.51 -17.92 -10.43
N TYR A 168 -17.86 -17.75 -9.29
CA TYR A 168 -17.26 -16.49 -8.87
C TYR A 168 -15.78 -16.49 -9.29
N LEU A 169 -15.39 -15.60 -10.20
CA LEU A 169 -13.99 -15.45 -10.63
C LEU A 169 -13.36 -14.24 -9.93
N VAL A 170 -12.46 -14.49 -8.99
CA VAL A 170 -11.75 -13.45 -8.23
C VAL A 170 -10.41 -13.15 -8.88
N GLU A 171 -10.19 -11.90 -9.31
CA GLU A 171 -8.94 -11.42 -9.90
C GLU A 171 -8.41 -10.21 -9.14
N ARG A 172 -7.15 -10.28 -8.70
CA ARG A 172 -6.52 -9.25 -7.86
C ARG A 172 -6.26 -7.95 -8.62
N ASP A 173 -5.96 -8.07 -9.91
CA ASP A 173 -5.62 -6.97 -10.80
C ASP A 173 -6.88 -6.34 -11.37
N THR A 174 -6.71 -5.16 -11.97
CA THR A 174 -7.82 -4.44 -12.60
C THR A 174 -8.38 -5.14 -13.84
N THR A 175 -7.75 -6.21 -14.30
CA THR A 175 -8.12 -6.98 -15.50
C THR A 175 -7.81 -8.46 -15.34
N ILE A 176 -8.62 -9.31 -15.96
CA ILE A 176 -8.27 -10.70 -16.23
C ILE A 176 -7.27 -10.79 -17.42
N GLY A 177 -6.70 -11.97 -17.64
CA GLY A 177 -5.74 -12.28 -18.70
C GLY A 177 -4.41 -12.85 -18.17
N GLY A 178 -3.91 -12.29 -17.07
CA GLY A 178 -2.60 -12.63 -16.51
C GLY A 178 -1.44 -12.45 -17.51
N HIS A 179 -0.31 -13.12 -17.26
CA HIS A 179 0.90 -12.99 -18.09
C HIS A 179 0.70 -13.34 -19.57
N MET A 180 -0.23 -14.24 -19.89
CA MET A 180 -0.48 -14.62 -21.28
C MET A 180 -0.82 -13.41 -22.15
N LEU A 181 -1.58 -12.46 -21.62
CA LEU A 181 -1.99 -11.26 -22.35
C LEU A 181 -0.91 -10.17 -22.40
N GLN A 182 0.18 -10.33 -21.64
CA GLN A 182 1.38 -9.51 -21.79
C GLN A 182 2.27 -10.01 -22.94
N PHE A 183 2.12 -11.26 -23.38
CA PHE A 183 2.92 -11.82 -24.47
C PHE A 183 2.50 -11.25 -25.83
N ASP A 184 3.45 -11.18 -26.76
CA ASP A 184 3.14 -10.81 -28.14
C ASP A 184 2.54 -12.00 -28.90
N LYS A 185 3.31 -13.09 -28.99
CA LYS A 185 2.91 -14.35 -29.63
C LYS A 185 2.99 -15.52 -28.66
N THR A 186 2.39 -16.65 -29.03
CA THR A 186 2.47 -17.92 -28.28
C THR A 186 3.12 -19.00 -29.13
N PHE A 187 4.01 -19.79 -28.54
CA PHE A 187 4.63 -20.94 -29.22
C PHE A 187 3.70 -22.16 -29.17
N PRO A 188 3.85 -23.13 -30.08
CA PRO A 188 4.73 -23.15 -31.25
C PRO A 188 4.08 -22.53 -32.50
N THR A 189 2.80 -22.16 -32.43
CA THR A 189 2.01 -21.72 -33.59
C THR A 189 2.31 -20.29 -34.02
N LEU A 190 2.88 -19.47 -33.14
CA LEU A 190 3.11 -18.03 -33.31
C LEU A 190 1.82 -17.22 -33.46
N ASP A 191 0.72 -17.75 -32.93
CA ASP A 191 -0.52 -17.01 -32.81
C ASP A 191 -0.32 -15.82 -31.86
N CYS A 192 -0.95 -14.69 -32.21
CA CYS A 192 -0.99 -13.53 -31.31
C CYS A 192 -1.70 -13.91 -30.02
N ALA A 193 -1.07 -13.65 -28.87
CA ALA A 193 -1.62 -14.04 -27.58
C ALA A 193 -2.96 -13.34 -27.31
N ALA A 194 -3.10 -12.07 -27.73
CA ALA A 194 -4.35 -11.34 -27.65
C ALA A 194 -5.44 -11.90 -28.59
N CYS A 195 -5.08 -12.44 -29.76
CA CYS A 195 -6.07 -12.99 -30.69
C CYS A 195 -6.77 -14.23 -30.13
N ILE A 196 -6.11 -15.00 -29.28
CA ILE A 196 -6.69 -16.20 -28.63
C ILE A 196 -7.14 -15.93 -27.18
N GLY A 197 -6.51 -14.97 -26.49
CA GLY A 197 -6.80 -14.64 -25.10
C GLY A 197 -7.98 -13.67 -24.96
N THR A 198 -8.04 -12.60 -25.75
CA THR A 198 -9.10 -11.58 -25.66
C THR A 198 -10.50 -12.15 -25.89
N PRO A 199 -10.74 -13.06 -26.87
CA PRO A 199 -12.05 -13.70 -27.00
C PRO A 199 -12.49 -14.40 -25.71
N LYS A 200 -11.60 -15.13 -25.02
CA LYS A 200 -11.90 -15.77 -23.74
C LYS A 200 -12.20 -14.75 -22.64
N MET A 201 -11.47 -13.62 -22.60
CA MET A 201 -11.77 -12.54 -21.66
C MET A 201 -13.17 -11.97 -21.88
N VAL A 202 -13.56 -11.77 -23.14
CA VAL A 202 -14.89 -11.29 -23.51
C VAL A 202 -15.97 -12.31 -23.17
N GLU A 203 -15.75 -13.60 -23.49
CA GLU A 203 -16.65 -14.70 -23.11
C GLU A 203 -16.86 -14.74 -21.59
N VAL A 204 -15.79 -14.60 -20.80
CA VAL A 204 -15.88 -14.53 -19.33
C VAL A 204 -16.79 -13.38 -18.88
N ALA A 205 -16.61 -12.19 -19.45
CA ALA A 205 -17.41 -11.02 -19.06
C ALA A 205 -18.86 -11.03 -19.56
N GLN A 206 -19.17 -11.84 -20.58
CA GLN A 206 -20.51 -11.93 -21.17
C GLN A 206 -21.30 -13.15 -20.69
N ASN A 207 -20.65 -14.13 -20.04
CA ASN A 207 -21.30 -15.32 -19.55
C ASN A 207 -22.14 -15.01 -18.29
N SER A 208 -23.46 -15.25 -18.37
CA SER A 208 -24.41 -14.97 -17.28
C SER A 208 -24.23 -15.83 -16.03
N HIS A 209 -23.43 -16.89 -16.10
CA HIS A 209 -23.10 -17.75 -14.97
C HIS A 209 -21.77 -17.38 -14.32
N ILE A 210 -21.04 -16.40 -14.84
CA ILE A 210 -19.76 -15.96 -14.30
C ILE A 210 -19.91 -14.60 -13.63
N GLU A 211 -19.73 -14.55 -12.32
CA GLU A 211 -19.58 -13.29 -11.58
C GLU A 211 -18.09 -12.95 -11.46
N LEU A 212 -17.66 -11.94 -12.23
CA LEU A 212 -16.28 -11.47 -12.23
C LEU A 212 -16.03 -10.43 -11.12
N PHE A 213 -15.30 -10.82 -10.08
CA PHE A 213 -14.76 -9.93 -9.06
C PHE A 213 -13.34 -9.53 -9.44
N SER A 214 -13.24 -8.61 -10.40
CA SER A 214 -11.97 -7.97 -10.76
C SER A 214 -11.55 -6.93 -9.71
N TYR A 215 -10.25 -6.64 -9.63
CA TYR A 215 -9.65 -5.80 -8.59
C TYR A 215 -10.05 -6.22 -7.16
N SER A 216 -10.15 -7.53 -6.94
CA SER A 216 -10.65 -8.13 -5.70
C SER A 216 -9.74 -9.26 -5.21
N GLU A 217 -9.66 -9.45 -3.90
CA GLU A 217 -8.78 -10.44 -3.27
C GLU A 217 -9.53 -11.22 -2.20
N VAL A 218 -9.21 -12.50 -2.04
CA VAL A 218 -9.74 -13.32 -0.96
C VAL A 218 -9.03 -12.96 0.35
N LEU A 219 -9.78 -12.65 1.40
CA LEU A 219 -9.26 -12.33 2.73
C LEU A 219 -9.28 -13.51 3.70
N ASP A 220 -10.34 -14.31 3.64
CA ASP A 220 -10.55 -15.44 4.54
C ASP A 220 -11.34 -16.55 3.85
N VAL A 221 -11.03 -17.80 4.21
CA VAL A 221 -11.75 -18.99 3.76
C VAL A 221 -12.07 -19.85 4.97
N SER A 222 -13.35 -20.04 5.23
CA SER A 222 -13.84 -20.90 6.31
C SER A 222 -14.80 -21.97 5.78
N GLY A 223 -15.01 -23.03 6.56
CA GLY A 223 -15.90 -24.13 6.20
C GLY A 223 -15.17 -25.38 5.71
N TYR A 224 -15.84 -26.16 4.87
CA TYR A 224 -15.40 -27.51 4.46
C TYR A 224 -15.93 -27.87 3.08
N ILE A 225 -15.46 -29.01 2.54
CA ILE A 225 -15.90 -29.55 1.26
C ILE A 225 -17.42 -29.46 1.09
N GLY A 226 -17.85 -28.79 0.03
CA GLY A 226 -19.25 -28.55 -0.27
C GLY A 226 -19.88 -27.34 0.40
N ASN A 227 -19.27 -26.71 1.41
CA ASN A 227 -19.83 -25.59 2.17
C ASN A 227 -18.73 -24.64 2.66
N TYR A 228 -18.06 -23.97 1.74
CA TYR A 228 -17.12 -22.90 2.04
C TYR A 228 -17.83 -21.55 2.11
N THR A 229 -17.41 -20.71 3.06
CA THR A 229 -17.73 -19.28 3.10
C THR A 229 -16.42 -18.51 2.91
N VAL A 230 -16.36 -17.70 1.87
CA VAL A 230 -15.17 -16.98 1.43
C VAL A 230 -15.42 -15.49 1.56
N LYS A 231 -14.58 -14.81 2.33
CA LYS A 231 -14.58 -13.33 2.42
C LYS A 231 -13.76 -12.78 1.26
N VAL A 232 -14.38 -12.00 0.39
CA VAL A 232 -13.73 -11.33 -0.74
C VAL A 232 -13.71 -9.83 -0.49
N ARG A 233 -12.52 -9.23 -0.50
CA ARG A 233 -12.35 -7.78 -0.50
C ARG A 233 -12.35 -7.27 -1.93
N ARG A 234 -13.36 -6.48 -2.27
CA ARG A 234 -13.40 -5.73 -3.52
C ARG A 234 -12.82 -4.34 -3.28
N LYS A 235 -11.68 -4.07 -3.89
CA LYS A 235 -10.99 -2.78 -3.75
C LYS A 235 -11.76 -1.70 -4.53
N PRO A 236 -11.79 -0.45 -4.04
CA PRO A 236 -12.43 0.64 -4.76
C PRO A 236 -11.62 0.95 -6.03
N ARG A 237 -12.27 0.87 -7.19
CA ARG A 237 -11.67 1.33 -8.46
C ARG A 237 -11.63 2.85 -8.56
N TYR A 238 -12.45 3.54 -7.76
CA TYR A 238 -12.82 4.95 -7.86
C TYR A 238 -13.44 5.32 -9.22
N VAL A 239 -13.90 4.31 -9.95
CA VAL A 239 -14.57 4.42 -11.24
C VAL A 239 -15.65 3.35 -11.27
N LYS A 240 -16.89 3.78 -11.48
CA LYS A 240 -18.07 2.91 -11.47
C LYS A 240 -18.06 1.97 -12.67
N GLU A 241 -17.94 0.67 -12.38
CA GLU A 241 -18.12 -0.40 -13.35
C GLU A 241 -19.53 -0.35 -13.95
N GLY A 242 -19.67 -0.69 -15.23
CA GLY A 242 -20.94 -0.60 -15.97
C GLY A 242 -21.39 0.81 -16.37
N VAL A 243 -20.87 1.86 -15.72
CA VAL A 243 -21.08 3.27 -16.11
C VAL A 243 -19.93 3.80 -16.96
N CYS A 244 -18.70 3.39 -16.64
CA CYS A 244 -17.52 3.76 -17.42
C CYS A 244 -17.60 3.24 -18.86
N THR A 245 -17.43 4.14 -19.83
CA THR A 245 -17.40 3.78 -21.27
C THR A 245 -16.03 3.34 -21.76
N GLY A 246 -14.98 3.51 -20.95
CA GLY A 246 -13.60 3.17 -21.33
C GLY A 246 -12.98 4.09 -22.39
N CYS A 247 -13.47 5.32 -22.57
CA CYS A 247 -13.01 6.26 -23.61
C CYS A 247 -11.57 6.76 -23.45
N GLY A 248 -11.09 6.92 -22.21
CA GLY A 248 -9.71 7.33 -21.91
C GLY A 248 -9.44 8.83 -21.73
N GLU A 249 -10.44 9.71 -21.92
CA GLU A 249 -10.29 11.17 -21.73
C GLU A 249 -9.72 11.54 -20.36
N CYS A 250 -10.14 10.81 -19.32
CA CYS A 250 -9.67 11.02 -17.96
C CYS A 250 -8.16 10.78 -17.77
N ALA A 251 -7.56 9.85 -18.53
CA ALA A 251 -6.13 9.60 -18.49
C ALA A 251 -5.35 10.71 -19.21
N LEU A 252 -5.89 11.29 -20.29
CA LEU A 252 -5.24 12.38 -21.03
C LEU A 252 -5.04 13.65 -20.19
N VAL A 253 -5.94 13.92 -19.25
CA VAL A 253 -5.86 15.10 -18.38
C VAL A 253 -5.13 14.86 -17.06
N CYS A 254 -4.82 13.61 -16.72
CA CYS A 254 -4.14 13.27 -15.48
C CYS A 254 -2.73 13.89 -15.46
N PRO A 255 -2.33 14.56 -14.36
CA PRO A 255 -0.99 15.15 -14.28
C PRO A 255 0.06 14.23 -13.67
N VAL A 256 -0.36 13.09 -13.12
CA VAL A 256 0.52 12.13 -12.46
C VAL A 256 0.88 10.99 -13.40
N SER A 257 2.18 10.82 -13.57
CA SER A 257 2.79 9.70 -14.29
C SER A 257 3.53 8.78 -13.31
N VAL A 258 3.32 7.47 -13.42
CA VAL A 258 3.97 6.41 -12.62
C VAL A 258 4.43 5.26 -13.53
N PRO A 259 5.45 4.47 -13.15
CA PRO A 259 5.86 3.30 -13.92
C PRO A 259 4.70 2.31 -14.15
N SER A 260 4.59 1.76 -15.36
CA SER A 260 3.56 0.80 -15.70
C SER A 260 3.98 -0.62 -15.32
N GLU A 261 3.24 -1.23 -14.39
CA GLU A 261 3.42 -2.62 -13.97
C GLU A 261 3.12 -3.59 -15.12
N TRP A 262 2.09 -3.29 -15.92
CA TRP A 262 1.75 -4.08 -17.11
C TRP A 262 2.87 -4.12 -18.15
N ASN A 263 3.59 -3.02 -18.31
CA ASN A 263 4.77 -2.92 -19.17
C ASN A 263 6.09 -3.14 -18.41
N VAL A 264 6.03 -3.74 -17.21
CA VAL A 264 7.20 -4.09 -16.37
C VAL A 264 8.22 -2.94 -16.22
N GLY A 265 7.72 -1.72 -16.04
CA GLY A 265 8.55 -0.53 -15.84
C GLY A 265 9.16 0.07 -17.12
N LEU A 266 8.93 -0.51 -18.30
CA LEU A 266 9.48 -0.01 -19.58
C LEU A 266 8.78 1.25 -20.10
N SER A 267 7.60 1.58 -19.58
CA SER A 267 6.91 2.85 -19.86
C SER A 267 6.23 3.39 -18.62
N GLN A 268 5.78 4.63 -18.74
CA GLN A 268 4.93 5.25 -17.74
C GLN A 268 3.44 5.04 -18.07
N ARG A 269 2.59 5.05 -17.05
CA ARG A 269 1.13 5.15 -17.11
C ARG A 269 0.66 6.33 -16.26
N GLN A 270 -0.60 6.71 -16.41
CA GLN A 270 -1.22 7.73 -15.57
C GLN A 270 -1.76 7.12 -14.26
N ALA A 271 -2.06 7.95 -13.26
CA ALA A 271 -2.66 7.47 -12.00
C ALA A 271 -4.09 6.92 -12.21
N ILE A 272 -4.89 7.55 -13.08
CA ILE A 272 -6.10 6.93 -13.63
C ILE A 272 -5.74 6.18 -14.91
N TYR A 273 -5.96 4.86 -14.92
CA TYR A 273 -5.46 4.00 -15.99
C TYR A 273 -6.40 2.84 -16.31
N ARG A 274 -6.16 2.23 -17.47
CA ARG A 274 -6.62 0.89 -17.83
C ARG A 274 -5.36 0.08 -18.12
N ALA A 275 -5.25 -1.14 -17.56
CA ALA A 275 -4.02 -1.93 -17.62
C ALA A 275 -3.46 -2.06 -19.05
N PHE A 276 -4.32 -2.30 -20.03
CA PHE A 276 -3.99 -2.32 -21.45
C PHE A 276 -5.25 -2.07 -22.30
N PRO A 277 -5.15 -1.85 -23.64
CA PRO A 277 -6.30 -1.46 -24.45
C PRO A 277 -7.46 -2.47 -24.46
N GLN A 278 -7.18 -3.77 -24.41
CA GLN A 278 -8.18 -4.85 -24.45
C GLN A 278 -8.52 -5.41 -23.05
N ALA A 279 -8.19 -4.68 -21.99
CA ALA A 279 -8.47 -5.10 -20.61
C ALA A 279 -9.97 -5.37 -20.38
N VAL A 280 -10.25 -6.37 -19.54
CA VAL A 280 -11.61 -6.78 -19.16
C VAL A 280 -11.69 -6.86 -17.63
N PRO A 281 -12.62 -6.15 -16.99
CA PRO A 281 -13.66 -5.30 -17.60
C PRO A 281 -13.09 -4.07 -18.31
N ILE A 282 -13.83 -3.55 -19.30
CA ILE A 282 -13.48 -2.31 -20.02
C ILE A 282 -13.78 -1.11 -19.11
N THR A 283 -12.99 -0.94 -18.05
CA THR A 283 -13.21 0.08 -17.01
C THR A 283 -11.87 0.58 -16.49
N PHE A 284 -11.78 1.90 -16.28
CA PHE A 284 -10.59 2.52 -15.69
C PHE A 284 -10.52 2.27 -14.19
N CYS A 285 -9.37 2.50 -13.60
CA CYS A 285 -9.13 2.47 -12.17
C CYS A 285 -8.23 3.64 -11.80
N ILE A 286 -8.45 4.24 -10.63
CA ILE A 286 -7.53 5.22 -10.05
C ILE A 286 -6.64 4.51 -9.05
N ASP A 287 -5.34 4.55 -9.29
CA ASP A 287 -4.33 4.23 -8.30
C ASP A 287 -4.26 5.34 -7.27
N LYS A 288 -4.90 5.11 -6.12
CA LYS A 288 -5.07 6.10 -5.06
C LYS A 288 -4.56 5.52 -3.76
N LYS A 289 -3.61 6.24 -3.17
CA LYS A 289 -2.96 5.96 -1.89
C LYS A 289 -3.42 6.96 -0.83
N ASP A 290 -2.89 6.87 0.38
CA ASP A 290 -3.13 7.88 1.40
C ASP A 290 -2.67 9.25 0.92
N ARG A 291 -3.32 10.31 1.42
CA ARG A 291 -2.95 11.69 1.06
C ARG A 291 -1.50 11.95 1.38
N ALA A 292 -0.81 12.61 0.46
CA ALA A 292 0.61 12.87 0.56
C ALA A 292 0.99 13.57 1.88
N PRO A 293 2.17 13.30 2.44
CA PRO A 293 2.61 13.89 3.71
C PRO A 293 2.53 15.43 3.74
N CYS A 294 2.83 16.06 2.61
CA CYS A 294 2.77 17.52 2.45
C CYS A 294 1.34 18.09 2.53
N VAL A 295 0.32 17.29 2.18
CA VAL A 295 -1.11 17.63 2.36
C VAL A 295 -1.48 17.52 3.83
N ALA A 296 -1.10 16.43 4.49
CA ALA A 296 -1.37 16.19 5.90
C ALA A 296 -0.66 17.21 6.81
N ALA A 297 0.53 17.66 6.44
CA ALA A 297 1.32 18.65 7.18
C ALA A 297 0.80 20.08 7.03
N CYS A 298 -0.04 20.37 6.03
CA CYS A 298 -0.63 21.68 5.88
C CYS A 298 -1.77 21.84 6.90
N PRO A 299 -1.77 22.86 7.79
CA PRO A 299 -2.85 23.05 8.75
C PRO A 299 -4.21 23.23 8.09
N ALA A 300 -4.26 23.90 6.94
CA ALA A 300 -5.49 24.03 6.13
C ALA A 300 -5.76 22.79 5.27
N GLY A 301 -4.88 21.78 5.25
CA GLY A 301 -5.03 20.56 4.46
C GLY A 301 -5.17 20.81 2.96
N ILE A 302 -4.46 21.80 2.42
CA ILE A 302 -4.48 22.16 0.99
C ILE A 302 -3.95 20.97 0.18
N ASN A 303 -4.50 20.73 -1.02
CA ASN A 303 -4.01 19.69 -1.91
C ASN A 303 -2.67 20.07 -2.57
N VAL A 304 -1.59 19.96 -1.78
CA VAL A 304 -0.22 20.29 -2.18
C VAL A 304 0.26 19.50 -3.39
N GLN A 305 0.14 18.17 -3.36
CA GLN A 305 0.56 17.34 -4.49
C GLN A 305 -0.20 17.74 -5.76
N GLY A 306 -1.51 17.98 -5.65
CA GLY A 306 -2.37 18.36 -6.78
C GLY A 306 -1.91 19.63 -7.48
N TYR A 307 -1.74 20.76 -6.75
CA TYR A 307 -1.35 22.00 -7.41
C TYR A 307 0.09 21.98 -7.91
N VAL A 308 1.00 21.25 -7.24
CA VAL A 308 2.37 21.04 -7.75
C VAL A 308 2.33 20.32 -9.09
N GLN A 309 1.54 19.26 -9.22
CA GLN A 309 1.40 18.53 -10.49
C GLN A 309 0.70 19.35 -11.59
N LEU A 310 -0.22 20.24 -11.22
CA LEU A 310 -0.83 21.18 -12.18
C LEU A 310 0.17 22.25 -12.65
N VAL A 311 1.03 22.77 -11.76
CA VAL A 311 2.14 23.67 -12.13
C VAL A 311 3.11 22.98 -13.08
N LYS A 312 3.48 21.72 -12.84
CA LYS A 312 4.32 20.92 -13.76
C LYS A 312 3.74 20.90 -15.19
N GLN A 313 2.41 20.76 -15.32
CA GLN A 313 1.71 20.74 -16.60
C GLN A 313 1.46 22.12 -17.23
N GLY A 314 1.78 23.22 -16.55
CA GLY A 314 1.45 24.57 -17.03
C GLY A 314 -0.01 24.97 -16.80
N LYS A 315 -0.76 24.25 -15.96
CA LYS A 315 -2.18 24.46 -15.67
C LYS A 315 -2.39 25.37 -14.45
N TYR A 316 -1.95 26.63 -14.55
CA TYR A 316 -1.87 27.54 -13.40
C TYR A 316 -3.24 27.96 -12.87
N GLU A 317 -4.23 28.22 -13.74
CA GLU A 317 -5.59 28.56 -13.31
C GLU A 317 -6.25 27.42 -12.51
N GLN A 318 -6.07 26.17 -12.97
CA GLN A 318 -6.54 24.99 -12.22
C GLN A 318 -5.78 24.84 -10.91
N ALA A 319 -4.47 25.11 -10.89
CA ALA A 319 -3.65 25.03 -9.67
C ALA A 319 -4.14 26.03 -8.62
N VAL A 320 -4.38 27.28 -9.01
CA VAL A 320 -4.93 28.33 -8.13
C VAL A 320 -6.35 27.97 -7.67
N SER A 321 -7.22 27.52 -8.58
CA SER A 321 -8.58 27.08 -8.23
C SER A 321 -8.56 25.96 -7.18
N LEU A 322 -7.68 24.97 -7.34
CA LEU A 322 -7.50 23.86 -6.39
C LEU A 322 -6.97 24.32 -5.04
N ILE A 323 -6.08 25.32 -5.00
CA ILE A 323 -5.63 25.94 -3.74
C ILE A 323 -6.81 26.65 -3.05
N MET A 324 -7.63 27.36 -3.83
CA MET A 324 -8.75 28.18 -3.35
C MET A 324 -9.92 27.37 -2.79
N GLU A 325 -10.02 26.08 -3.10
CA GLU A 325 -10.94 25.17 -2.38
C GLU A 325 -10.72 25.16 -0.87
N ARG A 326 -9.50 25.50 -0.41
CA ARG A 326 -9.10 25.40 1.00
C ARG A 326 -8.43 26.66 1.55
N LEU A 327 -8.00 27.59 0.69
CA LEU A 327 -7.28 28.81 1.04
C LEU A 327 -7.60 29.94 0.05
N PRO A 328 -8.31 31.01 0.46
CA PRO A 328 -8.69 32.10 -0.44
C PRO A 328 -7.58 33.11 -0.77
N LEU A 329 -6.40 32.96 -0.16
CA LEU A 329 -5.27 33.90 -0.28
C LEU A 329 -3.99 33.18 -0.80
N PRO A 330 -4.02 32.55 -2.00
CA PRO A 330 -2.91 31.75 -2.52
C PRO A 330 -1.59 32.53 -2.66
N GLY A 331 -1.62 33.75 -3.17
CA GLY A 331 -0.50 34.66 -3.40
C GLY A 331 0.09 35.23 -2.12
N VAL A 332 -0.73 35.59 -1.13
CA VAL A 332 -0.25 35.99 0.21
C VAL A 332 0.50 34.82 0.87
N LEU A 333 -0.10 33.62 0.92
CA LEU A 333 0.53 32.44 1.53
C LEU A 333 1.66 31.85 0.67
N GLY A 334 1.78 32.27 -0.59
CA GLY A 334 2.98 32.03 -1.40
C GLY A 334 4.20 32.82 -0.89
N ARG A 335 3.99 33.86 -0.09
CA ARG A 335 5.06 34.74 0.43
C ARG A 335 5.33 34.52 1.91
N VAL A 336 4.27 34.44 2.72
CA VAL A 336 4.39 34.53 4.20
C VAL A 336 4.24 33.20 4.93
N CYS A 337 3.97 32.10 4.21
CA CYS A 337 3.72 30.80 4.82
C CYS A 337 5.00 30.16 5.39
N PRO A 338 4.97 29.60 6.61
CA PRO A 338 6.07 28.84 7.21
C PRO A 338 6.24 27.43 6.63
N HIS A 339 5.66 27.14 5.46
CA HIS A 339 5.88 25.92 4.67
C HIS A 339 6.04 24.59 5.45
N PRO A 340 5.16 24.23 6.42
CA PRO A 340 5.28 22.97 7.16
C PRO A 340 5.18 21.73 6.26
N CYS A 341 4.56 21.89 5.08
CA CYS A 341 4.49 20.89 4.03
C CYS A 341 5.86 20.51 3.43
N GLU A 342 6.84 21.42 3.43
CA GLU A 342 8.19 21.15 2.94
C GLU A 342 8.99 20.33 3.95
N VAL A 343 8.76 20.55 5.25
CA VAL A 343 9.41 19.80 6.35
C VAL A 343 9.06 18.31 6.30
N GLN A 344 7.84 17.97 5.87
CA GLN A 344 7.37 16.59 5.74
C GLN A 344 7.51 16.05 4.30
N CYS A 345 8.19 16.75 3.41
CA CYS A 345 8.36 16.31 2.03
C CYS A 345 9.33 15.11 1.96
N ARG A 346 8.86 13.96 1.49
CA ARG A 346 9.69 12.75 1.33
C ARG A 346 10.79 12.85 0.27
N ARG A 347 10.82 13.94 -0.52
CA ARG A 347 11.94 14.20 -1.44
C ARG A 347 13.27 14.43 -0.68
N ILE A 348 13.21 14.82 0.60
CA ILE A 348 14.37 14.95 1.48
C ILE A 348 15.14 13.62 1.63
N ASP A 349 14.47 12.47 1.46
CA ASP A 349 15.13 11.15 1.50
C ASP A 349 16.06 10.91 0.28
N VAL A 350 15.95 11.75 -0.75
CA VAL A 350 16.77 11.68 -1.98
C VAL A 350 17.73 12.87 -2.08
N ASP A 351 17.20 14.09 -1.92
CA ASP A 351 17.98 15.33 -1.95
C ASP A 351 17.38 16.41 -1.03
N GLU A 352 16.58 17.34 -1.55
CA GLU A 352 15.98 18.46 -0.82
C GLU A 352 14.47 18.51 -1.05
N ALA A 353 13.72 19.09 -0.11
CA ALA A 353 12.28 19.27 -0.27
C ALA A 353 11.92 19.99 -1.59
N VAL A 354 10.74 19.67 -2.14
CA VAL A 354 10.16 20.48 -3.21
C VAL A 354 9.83 21.86 -2.65
N SER A 355 10.13 22.92 -3.40
CA SER A 355 9.91 24.33 -3.05
C SER A 355 8.44 24.74 -3.18
N ILE A 356 7.59 24.03 -2.45
CA ILE A 356 6.13 24.10 -2.44
C ILE A 356 5.60 25.53 -2.26
N ARG A 357 6.15 26.31 -1.32
CA ARG A 357 5.74 27.71 -1.06
C ARG A 357 5.91 28.57 -2.31
N ASN A 358 7.07 28.47 -2.96
CA ASN A 358 7.42 29.27 -4.13
C ASN A 358 6.67 28.81 -5.39
N LEU A 359 6.35 27.51 -5.52
CA LEU A 359 5.46 27.02 -6.57
C LEU A 359 4.03 27.56 -6.42
N LYS A 360 3.53 27.67 -5.18
CA LYS A 360 2.25 28.32 -4.90
C LYS A 360 2.29 29.80 -5.28
N ARG A 361 3.34 30.52 -4.87
CA ARG A 361 3.55 31.93 -5.26
C ARG A 361 3.56 32.08 -6.77
N PHE A 362 4.36 31.29 -7.46
CA PHE A 362 4.47 31.31 -8.92
C PHE A 362 3.10 31.12 -9.59
N ALA A 363 2.33 30.11 -9.17
CA ALA A 363 0.99 29.87 -9.72
C ALA A 363 0.06 31.08 -9.51
N ALA A 364 0.06 31.67 -8.31
CA ALA A 364 -0.75 32.83 -7.99
C ALA A 364 -0.33 34.09 -8.77
N ASP A 365 0.97 34.35 -8.91
CA ASP A 365 1.50 35.52 -9.62
C ASP A 365 1.28 35.45 -11.14
N ARG A 366 1.07 34.24 -11.70
CA ARG A 366 0.79 34.01 -13.13
C ARG A 366 -0.69 34.12 -13.50
N VAL A 367 -1.58 34.01 -12.54
CA VAL A 367 -3.03 33.99 -12.78
C VAL A 367 -3.60 35.36 -12.42
N ASP A 368 -4.41 35.91 -13.34
CA ASP A 368 -5.25 37.04 -12.98
C ASP A 368 -6.38 36.55 -12.06
N MET A 369 -6.41 37.03 -10.82
CA MET A 369 -7.42 36.66 -9.83
C MET A 369 -8.85 37.01 -10.29
N GLU A 370 -9.01 37.97 -11.21
CA GLU A 370 -10.31 38.27 -11.81
C GLU A 370 -10.76 37.21 -12.84
N ALA A 371 -9.81 36.48 -13.43
CA ALA A 371 -10.06 35.43 -14.41
C ALA A 371 -10.37 34.06 -13.78
N VAL A 372 -10.10 33.88 -12.48
CA VAL A 372 -10.43 32.65 -11.75
C VAL A 372 -11.97 32.46 -11.75
N PRO A 373 -12.49 31.34 -12.29
CA PRO A 373 -13.93 31.11 -12.38
C PRO A 373 -14.64 31.24 -11.04
N ARG A 374 -15.68 32.06 -10.99
CA ARG A 374 -16.51 32.19 -9.80
C ARG A 374 -17.47 30.99 -9.71
N PRO A 375 -17.50 30.25 -8.60
CA PRO A 375 -18.49 29.21 -8.41
C PRO A 375 -19.90 29.82 -8.41
N GLY A 376 -20.89 29.08 -8.92
CA GLY A 376 -22.29 29.49 -8.83
C GLY A 376 -22.74 29.45 -7.37
N ILE A 377 -23.11 30.60 -6.80
CA ILE A 377 -23.58 30.69 -5.41
C ILE A 377 -25.11 30.62 -5.38
N VAL A 378 -25.65 29.69 -4.60
CA VAL A 378 -27.08 29.61 -4.33
C VAL A 378 -27.38 30.51 -3.13
N GLU A 379 -28.15 31.58 -3.34
CA GLU A 379 -28.41 32.57 -2.29
C GLU A 379 -29.23 32.00 -1.12
N ARG A 380 -28.81 32.33 0.09
CA ARG A 380 -29.48 32.00 1.35
C ARG A 380 -30.02 33.27 2.03
N PRO A 381 -31.22 33.24 2.65
CA PRO A 381 -31.77 34.38 3.38
C PRO A 381 -31.01 34.71 4.66
N GLU A 382 -30.29 33.74 5.24
CA GLU A 382 -29.57 33.87 6.49
C GLU A 382 -28.38 34.85 6.42
N LYS A 383 -28.21 35.63 7.50
CA LYS A 383 -27.15 36.65 7.62
C LYS A 383 -26.10 36.26 8.64
N ALA A 384 -24.83 36.39 8.25
CA ALA A 384 -23.68 36.17 9.13
C ALA A 384 -22.80 37.42 9.24
N ALA A 385 -22.42 37.79 10.46
CA ALA A 385 -21.47 38.87 10.73
C ALA A 385 -20.06 38.31 10.89
N VAL A 386 -19.08 38.92 10.24
CA VAL A 386 -17.65 38.58 10.37
C VAL A 386 -16.93 39.78 10.98
N VAL A 387 -16.38 39.65 12.17
CA VAL A 387 -15.70 40.73 12.87
C VAL A 387 -14.19 40.54 12.80
N GLY A 388 -13.51 41.50 12.17
CA GLY A 388 -12.10 41.48 11.81
C GLY A 388 -11.89 41.04 10.36
N SER A 389 -11.04 41.75 9.62
CA SER A 389 -10.68 41.47 8.22
C SER A 389 -9.28 40.87 8.06
N GLY A 390 -8.73 40.29 9.13
CA GLY A 390 -7.49 39.53 9.08
C GLY A 390 -7.63 38.22 8.29
N PRO A 391 -6.59 37.36 8.28
CA PRO A 391 -6.60 36.12 7.51
C PRO A 391 -7.75 35.19 7.91
N ALA A 392 -8.08 35.12 9.20
CA ALA A 392 -9.21 34.36 9.70
C ALA A 392 -10.55 34.94 9.21
N GLY A 393 -10.73 36.25 9.31
CA GLY A 393 -11.95 36.95 8.89
C GLY A 393 -12.23 36.83 7.40
N LEU A 394 -11.24 37.12 6.55
CA LEU A 394 -11.34 36.96 5.10
C LEU A 394 -11.67 35.51 4.71
N THR A 395 -11.08 34.54 5.40
CA THR A 395 -11.34 33.11 5.17
C THR A 395 -12.77 32.72 5.55
N ALA A 396 -13.23 33.12 6.74
CA ALA A 396 -14.58 32.84 7.19
C ALA A 396 -15.61 33.48 6.24
N ALA A 397 -15.40 34.76 5.88
CA ALA A 397 -16.28 35.48 4.96
C ALA A 397 -16.34 34.81 3.58
N TYR A 398 -15.21 34.39 3.03
CA TYR A 398 -15.13 33.67 1.76
C TYR A 398 -15.95 32.37 1.80
N PHE A 399 -15.70 31.49 2.76
CA PHE A 399 -16.37 30.18 2.80
C PHE A 399 -17.86 30.27 3.16
N LEU A 400 -18.25 31.19 4.05
CA LEU A 400 -19.67 31.46 4.32
C LEU A 400 -20.37 31.98 3.07
N ARG A 401 -19.72 32.87 2.33
CA ARG A 401 -20.31 33.41 1.11
C ARG A 401 -20.47 32.34 0.03
N LEU A 402 -19.49 31.43 -0.14
CA LEU A 402 -19.60 30.28 -1.05
C LEU A 402 -20.78 29.35 -0.71
N LYS A 403 -21.15 29.25 0.56
CA LYS A 403 -22.31 28.49 1.04
C LYS A 403 -23.64 29.23 0.87
N GLY A 404 -23.62 30.46 0.35
CA GLY A 404 -24.83 31.23 0.01
C GLY A 404 -25.22 32.31 1.00
N TYR A 405 -24.57 32.40 2.15
CA TYR A 405 -24.95 33.34 3.20
C TYR A 405 -24.73 34.80 2.81
N GLN A 406 -25.59 35.69 3.34
CA GLN A 406 -25.37 37.13 3.28
C GLN A 406 -24.35 37.53 4.35
N VAL A 407 -23.16 37.92 3.92
CA VAL A 407 -22.03 38.19 4.82
C VAL A 407 -21.77 39.69 4.91
N VAL A 408 -21.69 40.21 6.14
CA VAL A 408 -21.22 41.58 6.43
C VAL A 408 -19.97 41.50 7.29
N MET A 409 -18.87 42.10 6.81
CA MET A 409 -17.59 42.13 7.49
C MET A 409 -17.36 43.49 8.17
N PHE A 410 -17.00 43.48 9.44
CA PHE A 410 -16.72 44.67 10.25
C PHE A 410 -15.23 44.74 10.58
N GLU A 411 -14.58 45.85 10.28
CA GLU A 411 -13.14 46.06 10.51
C GLU A 411 -12.89 47.31 11.34
N ALA A 412 -12.02 47.21 12.35
CA ALA A 412 -11.68 48.32 13.24
C ALA A 412 -10.76 49.36 12.58
N LEU A 413 -9.90 48.91 11.66
CA LEU A 413 -9.00 49.76 10.88
C LEU A 413 -9.73 50.42 9.70
N PRO A 414 -9.17 51.51 9.13
CA PRO A 414 -9.70 52.13 7.91
C PRO A 414 -9.39 51.31 6.64
N VAL A 415 -8.62 50.23 6.75
CA VAL A 415 -8.17 49.37 5.65
C VAL A 415 -8.38 47.90 6.01
N LEU A 416 -8.56 47.05 4.99
CA LEU A 416 -8.74 45.62 5.17
C LEU A 416 -7.41 44.86 5.20
N GLY A 417 -7.45 43.62 5.72
CA GLY A 417 -6.33 42.69 5.78
C GLY A 417 -5.80 42.45 7.18
N GLY A 418 -6.26 43.21 8.18
CA GLY A 418 -5.83 43.07 9.58
C GLY A 418 -4.30 43.00 9.72
N MET A 419 -3.80 42.03 10.48
CA MET A 419 -2.35 41.81 10.65
C MET A 419 -1.58 41.48 9.37
N LEU A 420 -2.21 41.02 8.29
CA LEU A 420 -1.51 40.89 7.00
C LEU A 420 -1.12 42.27 6.45
N ARG A 421 -1.99 43.26 6.62
CA ARG A 421 -1.81 44.63 6.13
C ARG A 421 -0.88 45.45 7.02
N VAL A 422 -1.05 45.34 8.35
CA VAL A 422 -0.35 46.23 9.31
C VAL A 422 0.75 45.55 10.11
N GLY A 423 0.87 44.22 10.04
CA GLY A 423 1.84 43.44 10.82
C GLY A 423 2.95 42.81 9.98
N ILE A 424 2.76 42.63 8.68
CA ILE A 424 3.77 42.08 7.76
C ILE A 424 4.31 43.24 6.90
N PRO A 425 5.63 43.45 6.86
CA PRO A 425 6.21 44.52 6.03
C PRO A 425 5.98 44.34 4.53
N ASP A 426 5.82 45.47 3.82
CA ASP A 426 5.56 45.50 2.37
C ASP A 426 6.60 44.77 1.52
N TYR A 427 7.87 44.75 1.96
CA TYR A 427 8.96 44.03 1.25
C TYR A 427 8.82 42.50 1.29
N ARG A 428 7.95 41.97 2.17
CA ARG A 428 7.59 40.54 2.24
C ARG A 428 6.21 40.28 1.65
N LEU A 429 5.27 41.19 1.88
CA LEU A 429 3.92 41.10 1.36
C LEU A 429 3.52 42.43 0.69
N PRO A 430 3.72 42.56 -0.63
CA PRO A 430 3.38 43.78 -1.33
C PRO A 430 1.89 44.13 -1.22
N PRO A 431 1.53 45.41 -0.97
CA PRO A 431 0.16 45.78 -0.72
C PRO A 431 -0.83 45.40 -1.82
N GLU A 432 -0.39 45.54 -3.06
CA GLU A 432 -1.15 45.25 -4.28
C GLU A 432 -1.51 43.77 -4.43
N VAL A 433 -0.67 42.86 -3.92
CA VAL A 433 -0.96 41.42 -3.92
C VAL A 433 -2.12 41.14 -2.98
N LEU A 434 -2.04 41.69 -1.76
CA LEU A 434 -3.10 41.56 -0.77
C LEU A 434 -4.42 42.22 -1.24
N ASP A 435 -4.35 43.39 -1.87
CA ASP A 435 -5.53 44.09 -2.39
C ASP A 435 -6.23 43.31 -3.50
N LYS A 436 -5.48 42.67 -4.40
CA LYS A 436 -6.06 41.82 -5.46
C LYS A 436 -6.82 40.63 -4.88
N GLU A 437 -6.26 39.94 -3.89
CA GLU A 437 -6.91 38.77 -3.29
C GLU A 437 -8.11 39.16 -2.42
N ILE A 438 -8.00 40.24 -1.65
CA ILE A 438 -9.15 40.83 -0.93
C ILE A 438 -10.23 41.23 -1.93
N GLY A 439 -9.87 41.90 -3.03
CA GLY A 439 -10.78 42.28 -4.10
C GLY A 439 -11.53 41.09 -4.69
N HIS A 440 -10.84 39.98 -4.93
CA HIS A 440 -11.48 38.73 -5.38
C HIS A 440 -12.49 38.21 -4.35
N VAL A 441 -12.12 38.15 -3.06
CA VAL A 441 -13.03 37.73 -1.98
C VAL A 441 -14.27 38.62 -1.93
N LEU A 442 -14.10 39.94 -1.97
CA LEU A 442 -15.21 40.90 -1.95
C LEU A 442 -16.09 40.82 -3.20
N SER A 443 -15.52 40.44 -4.36
CA SER A 443 -16.26 40.29 -5.62
C SER A 443 -17.35 39.22 -5.56
N LEU A 444 -17.36 38.38 -4.53
CA LEU A 444 -18.43 37.42 -4.24
C LEU A 444 -19.69 38.06 -3.66
N GLY A 445 -19.67 39.36 -3.32
CA GLY A 445 -20.82 40.10 -2.78
C GLY A 445 -20.81 40.23 -1.25
N ILE A 446 -19.63 40.35 -0.64
CA ILE A 446 -19.48 40.56 0.81
C ILE A 446 -19.58 42.07 1.10
N GLU A 447 -20.49 42.47 1.99
CA GLU A 447 -20.58 43.85 2.47
C GLU A 447 -19.47 44.13 3.48
N VAL A 448 -18.87 45.32 3.45
CA VAL A 448 -17.77 45.68 4.35
C VAL A 448 -18.04 47.02 5.03
N ARG A 449 -17.74 47.09 6.33
CA ARG A 449 -17.79 48.31 7.13
C ARG A 449 -16.49 48.48 7.93
N THR A 450 -15.66 49.44 7.52
CA THR A 450 -14.36 49.77 8.15
C THR A 450 -14.50 50.86 9.21
N GLY A 451 -13.51 51.00 10.09
CA GLY A 451 -13.50 51.99 11.16
C GLY A 451 -14.49 51.71 12.30
N LEU A 452 -14.96 50.47 12.44
CA LEU A 452 -15.90 50.06 13.49
C LEU A 452 -15.24 49.02 14.41
N ARG A 453 -14.98 49.39 15.65
CA ARG A 453 -14.35 48.55 16.67
C ARG A 453 -15.39 47.82 17.52
N PHE A 454 -15.35 46.50 17.46
CA PHE A 454 -16.19 45.64 18.28
C PHE A 454 -15.91 45.79 19.78
N GLY A 455 -16.97 45.89 20.57
CA GLY A 455 -16.93 46.16 22.02
C GLY A 455 -16.68 47.64 22.37
N THR A 456 -16.57 48.53 21.39
CA THR A 456 -16.51 50.00 21.59
C THR A 456 -17.61 50.70 20.82
N ASP A 457 -17.69 50.46 19.51
CA ASP A 457 -18.65 51.10 18.61
C ASP A 457 -19.94 50.29 18.42
N PHE A 458 -19.87 48.97 18.59
CA PHE A 458 -21.01 48.05 18.54
C PHE A 458 -20.74 46.78 19.36
N THR A 459 -21.81 46.08 19.74
CA THR A 459 -21.82 44.88 20.61
C THR A 459 -22.47 43.68 19.91
N LEU A 460 -22.45 42.49 20.56
CA LEU A 460 -23.19 41.32 20.06
C LEU A 460 -24.69 41.60 19.97
N ALA A 461 -25.27 42.26 20.97
CA ALA A 461 -26.69 42.61 20.99
C ALA A 461 -27.09 43.51 19.80
N ASP A 462 -26.19 44.41 19.38
CA ASP A 462 -26.43 45.26 18.20
C ASP A 462 -26.42 44.45 16.90
N LEU A 463 -25.61 43.38 16.81
CA LEU A 463 -25.61 42.47 15.66
C LEU A 463 -26.87 41.60 15.65
N GLU A 464 -27.29 41.06 16.80
CA GLU A 464 -28.55 40.32 16.93
C GLU A 464 -29.74 41.20 16.52
N ALA A 465 -29.79 42.46 16.98
CA ALA A 465 -30.84 43.43 16.62
C ALA A 465 -30.86 43.77 15.11
N GLN A 466 -29.71 43.68 14.43
CA GLN A 466 -29.59 43.84 12.97
C GLN A 466 -29.98 42.56 12.18
N GLY A 467 -30.34 41.48 12.88
CA GLY A 467 -30.82 40.24 12.29
C GLY A 467 -29.72 39.27 11.87
N PHE A 468 -28.50 39.40 12.40
CA PHE A 468 -27.46 38.41 12.20
C PHE A 468 -27.75 37.15 13.03
N GLN A 469 -27.73 35.99 12.39
CA GLN A 469 -28.05 34.70 13.01
C GLN A 469 -26.81 33.94 13.46
N ALA A 470 -25.64 34.32 12.93
CA ALA A 470 -24.34 33.83 13.37
C ALA A 470 -23.31 34.95 13.34
N VAL A 471 -22.37 34.94 14.29
CA VAL A 471 -21.28 35.90 14.42
C VAL A 471 -19.95 35.16 14.46
N PHE A 472 -19.01 35.56 13.62
CA PHE A 472 -17.63 35.10 13.63
C PHE A 472 -16.70 36.19 14.18
N LEU A 473 -15.89 35.86 15.19
CA LEU A 473 -14.91 36.74 15.81
C LEU A 473 -13.49 36.35 15.39
N GLY A 474 -12.91 37.11 14.46
CA GLY A 474 -11.55 36.97 13.94
C GLY A 474 -10.68 38.20 14.23
N LEU A 475 -10.66 38.63 15.49
CA LEU A 475 -10.16 39.94 15.93
C LEU A 475 -8.62 40.11 15.84
N GLY A 476 -7.86 39.01 15.78
CA GLY A 476 -6.40 39.05 15.76
C GLY A 476 -5.75 39.48 17.09
N ALA A 477 -4.42 39.47 17.15
CA ALA A 477 -3.65 39.92 18.32
C ALA A 477 -2.99 41.30 18.06
N HIS A 478 -3.81 42.36 18.06
CA HIS A 478 -3.38 43.72 17.67
C HIS A 478 -2.68 44.53 18.78
N ALA A 479 -2.53 43.99 19.99
CA ALA A 479 -1.83 44.64 21.10
C ALA A 479 -0.58 43.87 21.50
N SER A 480 0.44 44.57 21.99
CA SER A 480 1.68 43.94 22.41
C SER A 480 1.77 43.69 23.91
N MET A 481 2.68 42.80 24.28
CA MET A 481 3.07 42.56 25.65
C MET A 481 4.10 43.58 26.13
N ARG A 482 3.99 44.00 27.40
CA ARG A 482 4.97 44.88 28.06
C ARG A 482 6.14 44.09 28.63
N LEU A 483 7.36 44.65 28.57
CA LEU A 483 8.57 44.06 29.14
C LEU A 483 8.48 43.91 30.66
N ASN A 484 7.75 44.83 31.31
CA ASN A 484 7.65 45.01 32.76
C ASN A 484 9.01 45.26 33.41
N VAL A 485 9.84 46.11 32.79
CA VAL A 485 11.13 46.55 33.34
C VAL A 485 11.07 48.00 33.84
N PRO A 486 11.88 48.38 34.83
CA PRO A 486 11.96 49.77 35.27
C PRO A 486 12.27 50.73 34.10
N GLY A 487 11.54 51.83 34.01
CA GLY A 487 11.73 52.87 32.99
C GLY A 487 10.93 52.67 31.68
N GLU A 488 10.15 51.59 31.55
CA GLU A 488 9.30 51.34 30.37
C GLU A 488 8.10 52.29 30.26
N GLU A 489 7.39 52.53 31.36
CA GLU A 489 6.18 53.37 31.33
C GLU A 489 6.51 54.87 31.37
N GLY A 490 5.86 55.64 30.49
CA GLY A 490 5.98 57.12 30.47
C GLY A 490 7.26 57.67 29.86
N THR A 491 8.14 56.83 29.31
CA THR A 491 9.40 57.26 28.67
C THR A 491 9.22 57.42 27.15
N ALA A 492 9.48 58.62 26.63
CA ALA A 492 9.48 58.88 25.20
C ALA A 492 10.62 58.13 24.49
N GLY A 493 10.32 57.41 23.41
CA GLY A 493 11.27 56.58 22.67
C GLY A 493 11.11 55.07 22.92
N VAL A 494 10.26 54.66 23.86
CA VAL A 494 9.77 53.28 23.93
C VAL A 494 8.60 53.15 22.95
N ILE A 495 8.79 52.40 21.86
CA ILE A 495 7.81 52.25 20.79
C ILE A 495 7.43 50.79 20.70
N ASP A 496 6.13 50.51 20.72
CA ASP A 496 5.66 49.16 20.58
C ASP A 496 5.95 48.57 19.18
N ALA A 497 6.38 47.31 19.07
CA ALA A 497 6.72 46.72 17.78
C ALA A 497 5.53 46.63 16.81
N ILE A 498 4.33 46.32 17.32
CA ILE A 498 3.12 46.24 16.49
C ILE A 498 2.68 47.63 16.05
N GLU A 499 2.77 48.62 16.94
CA GLU A 499 2.51 50.02 16.57
C GLU A 499 3.54 50.56 15.57
N LEU A 500 4.81 50.21 15.71
CA LEU A 500 5.86 50.58 14.76
C LEU A 500 5.57 50.02 13.36
N LEU A 501 5.29 48.72 13.26
CA LEU A 501 4.97 48.08 11.98
C LEU A 501 3.69 48.65 11.38
N ARG A 502 2.66 48.87 12.20
CA ARG A 502 1.40 49.46 11.78
C ARG A 502 1.58 50.87 11.23
N THR A 503 2.25 51.74 11.97
CA THR A 503 2.49 53.13 11.54
C THR A 503 3.35 53.16 10.28
N ALA A 504 4.38 52.31 10.18
CA ALA A 504 5.20 52.18 8.98
C ALA A 504 4.38 51.76 7.75
N ASN A 505 3.60 50.68 7.84
CA ASN A 505 2.79 50.17 6.72
C ASN A 505 1.64 51.10 6.33
N LEU A 506 1.15 51.94 7.27
CA LEU A 506 0.14 52.96 6.98
C LEU A 506 0.76 54.26 6.45
N GLY A 507 2.08 54.32 6.25
CA GLY A 507 2.79 55.50 5.74
C GLY A 507 2.80 56.68 6.72
N GLN A 508 2.69 56.41 8.02
CA GLN A 508 2.69 57.40 9.10
C GLN A 508 4.09 57.59 9.70
N GLU A 509 4.34 58.74 10.34
CA GLU A 509 5.62 58.98 11.02
C GLU A 509 5.78 58.03 12.22
N THR A 510 6.86 57.25 12.23
CA THR A 510 7.11 56.19 13.23
C THR A 510 7.79 56.68 14.50
N GLY A 511 8.37 57.88 14.50
CA GLY A 511 9.08 58.44 15.66
C GLY A 511 10.43 57.76 15.99
N LEU A 512 11.01 57.01 15.04
CA LEU A 512 12.32 56.39 15.19
C LEU A 512 13.47 57.43 15.15
N GLY A 513 14.48 57.21 15.98
CA GLY A 513 15.75 57.91 16.02
C GLY A 513 16.81 57.21 15.14
N ARG A 514 18.09 57.39 15.47
CA ARG A 514 19.21 56.83 14.68
C ARG A 514 19.68 55.48 15.19
N ARG A 515 19.60 55.25 16.49
CA ARG A 515 20.06 54.02 17.16
C ARG A 515 18.89 53.29 17.81
N ILE A 516 18.52 52.13 17.29
CA ILE A 516 17.30 51.40 17.67
C ILE A 516 17.70 50.07 18.30
N THR A 517 17.13 49.76 19.46
CA THR A 517 17.27 48.44 20.08
C THR A 517 15.93 47.71 20.12
N VAL A 518 15.83 46.58 19.42
CA VAL A 518 14.64 45.72 19.38
C VAL A 518 14.82 44.57 20.35
N ILE A 519 13.84 44.29 21.20
CA ILE A 519 13.90 43.22 22.20
C ILE A 519 12.98 42.08 21.79
N GLY A 520 13.55 40.93 21.42
CA GLY A 520 12.77 39.78 20.98
C GLY A 520 13.56 38.89 20.02
N GLY A 521 12.99 37.74 19.66
CA GLY A 521 13.58 36.82 18.69
C GLY A 521 12.59 36.17 17.72
N GLY A 522 11.32 36.56 17.77
CA GLY A 522 10.31 36.08 16.82
C GLY A 522 10.28 36.91 15.53
N ASN A 523 9.47 36.50 14.56
CA ASN A 523 9.36 37.18 13.25
C ASN A 523 9.08 38.68 13.39
N VAL A 524 8.17 39.08 14.29
CA VAL A 524 7.87 40.50 14.57
C VAL A 524 9.11 41.30 14.96
N ALA A 525 10.02 40.72 15.76
CA ALA A 525 11.24 41.41 16.18
C ALA A 525 12.20 41.62 15.00
N VAL A 526 12.31 40.59 14.14
CA VAL A 526 13.14 40.66 12.93
C VAL A 526 12.54 41.65 11.93
N ASP A 527 11.23 41.57 11.69
CA ASP A 527 10.50 42.49 10.82
C ASP A 527 10.63 43.94 11.31
N ALA A 528 10.43 44.21 12.60
CA ALA A 528 10.57 45.54 13.19
C ALA A 528 12.01 46.09 13.05
N ALA A 529 13.02 45.24 13.23
CA ALA A 529 14.42 45.64 13.06
C ALA A 529 14.74 45.99 11.60
N ARG A 530 14.27 45.15 10.66
CA ARG A 530 14.45 45.33 9.21
C ARG A 530 13.68 46.53 8.67
N VAL A 531 12.50 46.81 9.21
CA VAL A 531 11.73 48.04 8.91
C VAL A 531 12.44 49.26 9.47
N ALA A 532 12.92 49.22 10.73
CA ALA A 532 13.68 50.34 11.30
C ALA A 532 14.92 50.68 10.47
N ARG A 533 15.64 49.65 9.96
CA ARG A 533 16.78 49.84 9.05
C ARG A 533 16.37 50.56 7.76
N ARG A 534 15.27 50.15 7.13
CA ARG A 534 14.72 50.76 5.91
C ARG A 534 14.23 52.19 6.10
N LEU A 535 13.74 52.51 7.29
CA LEU A 535 13.32 53.86 7.66
C LEU A 535 14.49 54.81 7.99
N GLY A 536 15.74 54.37 7.80
CA GLY A 536 16.93 55.21 7.91
C GLY A 536 17.67 55.13 9.24
N ALA A 537 17.40 54.11 10.07
CA ALA A 537 18.20 53.87 11.27
C ALA A 537 19.67 53.57 10.92
N GLU A 538 20.60 54.32 11.51
CA GLU A 538 22.04 54.15 11.32
C GLU A 538 22.54 52.86 11.99
N GLU A 539 22.03 52.56 13.20
CA GLU A 539 22.36 51.35 13.96
C GLU A 539 21.08 50.67 14.47
N VAL A 540 20.94 49.38 14.20
CA VAL A 540 19.84 48.55 14.71
C VAL A 540 20.42 47.32 15.41
N THR A 541 20.02 47.10 16.66
CA THR A 541 20.43 45.95 17.47
C THR A 541 19.24 45.14 17.95
N ILE A 542 19.21 43.84 17.66
CA ILE A 542 18.26 42.89 18.25
C ILE A 542 18.87 42.31 19.53
N VAL A 543 18.15 42.37 20.64
CA VAL A 543 18.52 41.75 21.91
C VAL A 543 17.68 40.50 22.12
N TYR A 544 18.34 39.34 22.16
CA TYR A 544 17.68 38.05 22.36
C TYR A 544 18.26 37.29 23.56
N ARG A 545 17.37 36.87 24.46
CA ARG A 545 17.73 36.24 25.74
C ARG A 545 18.25 34.81 25.63
N ARG A 546 18.27 34.19 24.44
CA ARG A 546 18.77 32.83 24.20
C ARG A 546 19.79 32.81 23.06
N SER A 547 20.24 31.63 22.64
CA SER A 547 21.13 31.49 21.48
C SER A 547 20.34 31.53 20.17
N ASP A 548 21.07 31.57 19.05
CA ASP A 548 20.55 31.48 17.69
C ASP A 548 19.64 30.26 17.48
N LYS A 549 20.02 29.10 18.04
CA LYS A 549 19.28 27.84 17.91
C LYS A 549 17.86 27.87 18.49
N GLU A 550 17.60 28.74 19.47
CA GLU A 550 16.28 28.88 20.08
C GLU A 550 15.49 30.08 19.54
N MET A 551 16.03 30.83 18.57
CA MET A 551 15.37 32.00 18.00
C MET A 551 14.16 31.57 17.16
N PRO A 552 12.91 31.99 17.49
CA PRO A 552 11.72 31.49 16.80
C PRO A 552 11.47 32.05 15.40
N ALA A 553 12.18 33.11 14.99
CA ALA A 553 12.06 33.67 13.65
C ALA A 553 12.55 32.69 12.57
N TYR A 554 12.04 32.83 11.35
CA TYR A 554 12.45 31.95 10.25
C TYR A 554 13.93 32.14 9.90
N PRO A 555 14.69 31.06 9.63
CA PRO A 555 16.12 31.16 9.33
C PRO A 555 16.47 32.15 8.23
N GLU A 556 15.67 32.19 7.16
CA GLU A 556 15.85 33.11 6.03
C GLU A 556 15.66 34.59 6.43
N GLU A 557 14.76 34.86 7.38
CA GLU A 557 14.51 36.22 7.89
C GLU A 557 15.62 36.68 8.84
N ILE A 558 16.13 35.77 9.68
CA ILE A 558 17.29 36.03 10.55
C ILE A 558 18.52 36.35 9.69
N GLN A 559 18.78 35.53 8.66
CA GLN A 559 19.88 35.76 7.75
C GLN A 559 19.71 37.08 7.00
N GLY A 560 18.50 37.38 6.50
CA GLY A 560 18.20 38.65 5.85
C GLY A 560 18.46 39.88 6.74
N ALA A 561 18.19 39.79 8.04
CA ALA A 561 18.53 40.86 8.97
C ALA A 561 20.04 41.05 9.14
N ILE A 562 20.79 39.95 9.24
CA ILE A 562 22.26 39.98 9.35
C ILE A 562 22.88 40.59 8.09
N ASP A 563 22.40 40.18 6.91
CA ASP A 563 22.88 40.66 5.61
C ASP A 563 22.63 42.18 5.42
N GLU A 564 21.56 42.72 6.03
CA GLU A 564 21.22 44.15 6.04
C GLU A 564 22.02 44.96 7.08
N GLY A 565 22.93 44.32 7.81
CA GLY A 565 23.81 44.95 8.81
C GLY A 565 23.18 45.10 10.19
N ILE A 566 22.11 44.36 10.50
CA ILE A 566 21.47 44.39 11.83
C ILE A 566 22.26 43.51 12.80
N ARG A 567 22.64 44.08 13.94
CA ARG A 567 23.41 43.37 14.95
C ARG A 567 22.49 42.54 15.85
N ILE A 568 22.77 41.24 16.03
CA ILE A 568 22.03 40.40 16.97
C ILE A 568 22.90 40.11 18.20
N LEU A 569 22.41 40.47 19.37
CA LEU A 569 23.00 40.18 20.68
C LEU A 569 22.25 39.01 21.33
N TYR A 570 22.79 37.82 21.11
CA TYR A 570 22.35 36.60 21.79
C TYR A 570 22.70 36.61 23.27
N LEU A 571 22.06 35.70 24.02
CA LEU A 571 22.32 35.49 25.45
C LEU A 571 22.31 36.81 26.25
N THR A 572 21.35 37.67 25.93
CA THR A 572 21.24 39.02 26.50
C THR A 572 19.78 39.33 26.81
N ALA A 573 19.49 39.76 28.04
CA ALA A 573 18.14 40.13 28.48
C ALA A 573 18.10 41.59 28.97
N PRO A 574 17.00 42.33 28.74
CA PRO A 574 16.84 43.68 29.24
C PRO A 574 16.67 43.69 30.77
N ALA A 575 17.30 44.62 31.46
CA ALA A 575 17.21 44.82 32.91
C ALA A 575 16.44 46.10 33.26
N ARG A 576 16.74 47.24 32.62
CA ARG A 576 16.00 48.51 32.76
C ARG A 576 16.22 49.44 31.57
N ILE A 577 15.29 50.35 31.35
CA ILE A 577 15.42 51.42 30.34
C ILE A 577 16.02 52.66 31.01
N ILE A 578 17.05 53.22 30.38
CA ILE A 578 17.74 54.43 30.85
C ILE A 578 17.19 55.61 30.08
N SER A 579 16.76 56.64 30.81
CA SER A 579 16.23 57.87 30.23
C SER A 579 16.83 59.13 30.86
N GLU A 580 16.98 60.15 30.03
CA GLU A 580 17.34 61.51 30.44
C GLU A 580 16.23 62.46 29.98
N GLN A 581 15.76 63.35 30.87
CA GLN A 581 14.65 64.27 30.59
C GLN A 581 13.39 63.57 30.05
N GLY A 582 13.14 62.32 30.45
CA GLY A 582 11.99 61.53 30.01
C GLY A 582 12.12 60.91 28.62
N ARG A 583 13.30 60.94 27.98
CA ARG A 583 13.58 60.30 26.69
C ARG A 583 14.62 59.20 26.82
N VAL A 584 14.44 58.09 26.08
CA VAL A 584 15.39 56.98 26.05
C VAL A 584 16.79 57.45 25.60
N THR A 585 17.82 57.07 26.34
CA THR A 585 19.24 57.27 25.98
C THR A 585 20.05 55.96 25.98
N GLY A 586 19.49 54.89 26.56
CA GLY A 586 20.06 53.55 26.51
C GLY A 586 19.18 52.47 27.14
N LEU A 587 19.59 51.22 26.94
CA LEU A 587 19.00 50.02 27.52
C LEU A 587 20.07 49.31 28.35
N GLU A 588 19.86 49.18 29.66
CA GLU A 588 20.69 48.31 30.49
C GLU A 588 20.25 46.86 30.29
N CYS A 589 21.21 46.02 29.94
CA CYS A 589 21.04 44.59 29.71
C CYS A 589 21.97 43.81 30.63
N LEU A 590 21.66 42.53 30.82
CA LEU A 590 22.51 41.56 31.49
C LEU A 590 22.72 40.34 30.58
N ARG A 591 23.81 39.61 30.80
CA ARG A 591 24.07 38.34 30.09
C ARG A 591 23.19 37.23 30.66
N THR A 592 22.80 36.31 29.80
CA THR A 592 22.06 35.10 30.18
C THR A 592 22.85 33.84 29.81
N GLU A 593 22.58 32.75 30.52
CA GLU A 593 23.04 31.40 30.17
C GLU A 593 21.84 30.48 29.91
N LEU A 594 22.05 29.39 29.17
CA LEU A 594 20.99 28.43 28.86
C LEU A 594 20.90 27.38 29.98
N GLY A 595 19.77 27.36 30.69
CA GLY A 595 19.38 26.33 31.64
C GLY A 595 18.67 25.15 30.98
N GLU A 596 17.86 24.44 31.77
CA GLU A 596 17.09 23.28 31.28
C GLU A 596 16.05 23.66 30.22
N PRO A 597 15.74 22.76 29.27
CA PRO A 597 14.61 22.90 28.35
C PRO A 597 13.28 23.14 29.08
N ASP A 598 12.44 24.01 28.52
CA ASP A 598 11.03 24.15 28.88
C ASP A 598 10.18 23.07 28.17
N PRO A 599 8.86 22.96 28.45
CA PRO A 599 7.99 21.98 27.80
C PRO A 599 7.91 22.08 26.28
N SER A 600 8.33 23.21 25.68
CA SER A 600 8.45 23.36 24.22
C SER A 600 9.80 22.89 23.68
N GLY A 601 10.65 22.30 24.52
CA GLY A 601 12.01 21.86 24.19
C GLY A 601 13.05 23.00 24.17
N ARG A 602 12.63 24.26 24.37
CA ARG A 602 13.53 25.42 24.31
C ARG A 602 14.19 25.66 25.65
N ARG A 603 15.51 25.84 25.67
CA ARG A 603 16.27 26.08 26.91
C ARG A 603 15.84 27.37 27.60
N ARG A 604 15.66 27.33 28.93
CA ARG A 604 15.29 28.49 29.73
C ARG A 604 16.49 29.44 29.89
N PRO A 605 16.34 30.74 29.67
CA PRO A 605 17.42 31.69 29.91
C PRO A 605 17.53 32.01 31.41
N ALA A 606 18.73 31.92 31.97
CA ALA A 606 19.04 32.29 33.36
C ALA A 606 19.95 33.53 33.40
N PRO A 607 19.60 34.58 34.15
CA PRO A 607 20.46 35.76 34.31
C PRO A 607 21.82 35.43 34.94
N VAL A 608 22.91 35.99 34.40
CA VAL A 608 24.25 35.93 35.00
C VAL A 608 24.43 37.18 35.87
N ALA A 609 24.46 37.01 37.19
CA ALA A 609 24.58 38.13 38.12
C ALA A 609 25.92 38.89 37.95
N GLY A 610 25.91 40.23 37.99
CA GLY A 610 27.12 41.06 37.86
C GLY A 610 27.61 41.25 36.41
N SER A 611 26.77 40.91 35.42
CA SER A 611 27.09 41.00 33.99
C SER A 611 26.39 42.17 33.27
N GLU A 612 25.97 43.18 34.02
CA GLU A 612 25.18 44.31 33.52
C GLU A 612 26.04 45.22 32.61
N PHE A 613 25.45 45.66 31.49
CA PHE A 613 26.06 46.61 30.56
C PHE A 613 24.98 47.45 29.86
N VAL A 614 25.36 48.62 29.34
CA VAL A 614 24.42 49.54 28.69
C VAL A 614 24.63 49.55 27.18
N ILE A 615 23.55 49.38 26.43
CA ILE A 615 23.47 49.61 24.99
C ILE A 615 22.93 51.04 24.80
N SER A 616 23.70 51.93 24.16
CA SER A 616 23.20 53.28 23.89
C SER A 616 22.23 53.25 22.71
N CYS A 617 21.03 53.80 22.88
CA CYS A 617 19.99 53.82 21.87
C CYS A 617 19.04 55.00 22.09
N ASP A 618 18.41 55.46 21.01
CA ASP A 618 17.42 56.54 21.03
C ASP A 618 16.00 55.97 21.15
N ASN A 619 15.82 54.70 20.77
CA ASN A 619 14.55 53.98 20.88
C ASN A 619 14.75 52.55 21.37
N VAL A 620 13.79 52.08 22.17
CA VAL A 620 13.64 50.68 22.57
C VAL A 620 12.33 50.16 22.00
N VAL A 621 12.38 49.02 21.29
CA VAL A 621 11.22 48.42 20.63
C VAL A 621 10.93 47.03 21.22
N PRO A 622 9.97 46.90 22.15
CA PRO A 622 9.56 45.62 22.70
C PRO A 622 8.83 44.76 21.65
N ALA A 623 9.36 43.57 21.37
CA ALA A 623 8.79 42.59 20.44
C ALA A 623 8.74 41.19 21.10
N ILE A 624 8.19 41.12 22.31
CA ILE A 624 8.23 39.94 23.17
C ILE A 624 6.92 39.10 23.18
N GLY A 625 5.95 39.48 22.36
CA GLY A 625 4.68 38.77 22.20
C GLY A 625 3.53 39.73 21.90
N GLN A 626 2.45 39.17 21.35
CA GLN A 626 1.21 39.89 21.08
C GLN A 626 0.08 39.28 21.93
N ARG A 627 -0.99 40.05 22.13
CA ARG A 627 -2.20 39.68 22.86
C ARG A 627 -3.43 40.27 22.19
N LEU A 628 -4.58 39.69 22.49
CA LEU A 628 -5.87 40.23 22.08
C LEU A 628 -6.14 41.58 22.77
N ASP A 629 -6.61 42.56 22.00
CA ASP A 629 -7.07 43.85 22.49
C ASP A 629 -8.59 43.83 22.71
N ALA A 630 -9.04 43.17 23.78
CA ALA A 630 -10.47 42.99 24.08
C ALA A 630 -10.77 43.17 25.59
N PRO A 631 -10.58 44.37 26.16
CA PRO A 631 -10.90 44.62 27.57
C PRO A 631 -12.38 44.41 27.90
N TRP A 632 -13.26 44.51 26.90
CA TRP A 632 -14.70 44.24 27.03
C TRP A 632 -15.03 42.75 27.20
N ALA A 633 -14.12 41.83 26.85
CA ALA A 633 -14.38 40.39 26.91
C ALA A 633 -14.61 39.89 28.36
N GLU A 634 -14.06 40.58 29.36
CA GLU A 634 -14.31 40.28 30.78
C GLU A 634 -15.79 40.52 31.18
N GLY A 635 -16.48 41.42 30.47
CA GLY A 635 -17.91 41.71 30.67
C GLY A 635 -18.85 40.73 29.96
N GLU A 636 -18.32 39.82 29.13
CA GLU A 636 -19.07 38.84 28.35
C GLU A 636 -18.64 37.41 28.75
N PRO A 637 -19.24 36.81 29.79
CA PRO A 637 -18.78 35.53 30.35
C PRO A 637 -18.71 34.40 29.33
N GLY A 638 -19.51 34.45 28.27
CA GLY A 638 -19.53 33.44 27.23
C GLY A 638 -18.37 33.51 26.21
N LEU A 639 -17.57 34.57 26.28
CA LEU A 639 -16.40 34.80 25.42
C LEU A 639 -15.09 34.81 26.19
N ALA A 640 -15.15 34.96 27.52
CA ALA A 640 -13.97 35.05 28.39
C ALA A 640 -13.14 33.76 28.37
N GLY A 641 -11.91 33.85 27.84
CA GLY A 641 -10.93 32.76 27.85
C GLY A 641 -9.78 32.98 28.85
N VAL A 642 -8.82 32.05 28.85
CA VAL A 642 -7.65 32.07 29.74
C VAL A 642 -6.47 32.75 29.03
N LYS A 643 -5.72 33.63 29.71
CA LYS A 643 -4.48 34.30 29.19
C LYS A 643 -4.68 35.22 27.97
N ASN A 644 -5.71 36.07 27.97
CA ASN A 644 -5.93 37.10 26.94
C ASN A 644 -6.25 36.54 25.53
N VAL A 645 -7.02 35.44 25.47
CA VAL A 645 -7.66 34.91 24.25
C VAL A 645 -9.14 34.64 24.53
N LEU A 646 -9.94 34.46 23.48
CA LEU A 646 -11.34 34.06 23.55
C LEU A 646 -11.48 32.55 23.78
N SER A 647 -12.53 32.14 24.50
CA SER A 647 -12.86 30.73 24.69
C SER A 647 -13.69 30.19 23.53
N ALA A 648 -13.17 29.17 22.85
CA ALA A 648 -13.90 28.46 21.79
C ALA A 648 -13.53 26.97 21.79
N HIS A 649 -14.46 26.13 21.36
CA HIS A 649 -14.27 24.70 21.25
C HIS A 649 -13.20 24.38 20.18
N PRO A 650 -12.18 23.55 20.46
CA PRO A 650 -10.98 23.42 19.62
C PRO A 650 -11.20 22.70 18.27
N LEU A 651 -12.34 22.06 18.06
CA LEU A 651 -12.69 21.39 16.80
C LEU A 651 -13.75 22.14 15.99
N THR A 652 -14.76 22.69 16.67
CA THR A 652 -15.93 23.33 16.04
C THR A 652 -15.81 24.85 15.98
N MET A 653 -14.88 25.43 16.75
CA MET A 653 -14.67 26.87 16.91
C MET A 653 -15.86 27.63 17.53
N GLN A 654 -16.86 26.91 18.06
CA GLN A 654 -18.02 27.49 18.72
C GLN A 654 -17.63 28.00 20.11
N THR A 655 -18.08 29.18 20.49
CA THR A 655 -17.94 29.68 21.87
C THR A 655 -19.04 29.09 22.76
N SER A 656 -19.15 29.49 24.03
CA SER A 656 -20.29 29.04 24.84
C SER A 656 -21.61 29.72 24.44
N LEU A 657 -21.56 30.74 23.57
CA LEU A 657 -22.73 31.34 22.94
C LEU A 657 -23.00 30.58 21.63
N PRO A 658 -24.16 29.91 21.48
CA PRO A 658 -24.38 29.00 20.35
C PRO A 658 -24.24 29.62 18.96
N HIS A 659 -24.60 30.90 18.82
CA HIS A 659 -24.55 31.64 17.57
C HIS A 659 -23.21 32.35 17.33
N VAL A 660 -22.22 32.22 18.22
CA VAL A 660 -20.92 32.91 18.12
C VAL A 660 -19.77 31.93 18.00
N PHE A 661 -18.93 32.15 17.00
CA PHE A 661 -17.74 31.36 16.69
C PHE A 661 -16.52 32.26 16.71
N ALA A 662 -15.36 31.74 17.12
CA ALA A 662 -14.12 32.50 17.17
C ALA A 662 -12.95 31.66 16.66
N ALA A 663 -12.01 32.27 15.93
CA ALA A 663 -10.85 31.57 15.38
C ALA A 663 -9.66 32.51 15.14
N GLY A 664 -8.54 31.95 14.66
CA GLY A 664 -7.27 32.66 14.49
C GLY A 664 -6.66 33.09 15.82
N ASP A 665 -5.82 34.13 15.77
CA ASP A 665 -5.05 34.58 16.95
C ASP A 665 -5.92 35.00 18.14
N ALA A 666 -7.19 35.35 17.89
CA ALA A 666 -8.14 35.65 18.95
C ALA A 666 -8.41 34.45 19.86
N VAL A 667 -8.23 33.21 19.39
CA VAL A 667 -8.43 31.96 20.17
C VAL A 667 -7.11 31.25 20.47
N SER A 668 -6.24 31.10 19.47
CA SER A 668 -4.98 30.37 19.65
C SER A 668 -3.87 31.19 20.31
N GLY A 669 -4.03 32.52 20.38
CA GLY A 669 -2.91 33.44 20.49
C GLY A 669 -2.13 33.51 19.16
N PRO A 670 -1.06 34.32 19.10
CA PRO A 670 -0.33 34.58 17.86
C PRO A 670 0.15 33.29 17.18
N ALA A 671 -0.42 33.00 16.02
CA ALA A 671 -0.18 31.81 15.24
C ALA A 671 0.26 32.17 13.82
N THR A 672 0.44 31.16 12.97
CA THR A 672 0.80 31.36 11.57
C THR A 672 -0.44 31.65 10.73
N VAL A 673 -0.28 32.37 9.62
CA VAL A 673 -1.40 32.73 8.74
C VAL A 673 -2.19 31.50 8.28
N ILE A 674 -1.51 30.39 8.00
CA ILE A 674 -2.14 29.14 7.54
C ILE A 674 -2.96 28.45 8.65
N GLU A 675 -2.60 28.61 9.92
CA GLU A 675 -3.38 28.12 11.06
C GLU A 675 -4.62 28.97 11.31
N ALA A 676 -4.52 30.29 11.08
CA ALA A 676 -5.66 31.19 11.10
C ALA A 676 -6.68 30.84 10.00
N VAL A 677 -6.21 30.53 8.79
CA VAL A 677 -7.05 30.02 7.69
C VAL A 677 -7.70 28.68 8.07
N ALA A 678 -6.93 27.75 8.62
CA ALA A 678 -7.41 26.42 8.99
C ALA A 678 -8.52 26.47 10.05
N SER A 679 -8.33 27.27 11.10
CA SER A 679 -9.32 27.47 12.16
C SER A 679 -10.56 28.22 11.65
N ALA A 680 -10.39 29.26 10.83
CA ALA A 680 -11.52 29.98 10.24
C ALA A 680 -12.38 29.13 9.30
N ARG A 681 -11.76 28.22 8.51
CA ARG A 681 -12.54 27.27 7.70
C ARG A 681 -13.37 26.33 8.56
N ARG A 682 -12.81 25.82 9.67
CA ARG A 682 -13.56 25.01 10.63
C ARG A 682 -14.71 25.80 11.24
N ALA A 683 -14.50 27.08 11.56
CA ALA A 683 -15.56 27.95 12.05
C ALA A 683 -16.67 28.18 11.01
N ALA A 684 -16.33 28.40 9.74
CA ALA A 684 -17.32 28.56 8.67
C ALA A 684 -18.18 27.30 8.47
N GLU A 685 -17.58 26.11 8.57
CA GLU A 685 -18.30 24.83 8.56
C GLU A 685 -19.16 24.66 9.83
N GLY A 686 -18.65 25.07 11.00
CA GLY A 686 -19.42 25.05 12.24
C GLY A 686 -20.63 25.98 12.21
N ILE A 687 -20.49 27.18 11.65
CA ILE A 687 -21.59 28.13 11.43
C ILE A 687 -22.63 27.55 10.49
N ASP A 688 -22.21 26.94 9.37
CA ASP A 688 -23.12 26.32 8.41
C ASP A 688 -23.96 25.22 9.05
N ARG A 689 -23.30 24.31 9.77
CA ARG A 689 -23.95 23.23 10.52
C ARG A 689 -24.89 23.75 11.60
N TYR A 690 -24.49 24.80 12.31
CA TYR A 690 -25.33 25.45 13.31
C TYR A 690 -26.60 26.04 12.69
N LEU A 691 -26.47 26.78 11.59
CA LEU A 691 -27.61 27.41 10.90
C LEU A 691 -28.53 26.37 10.25
N ASP A 692 -28.00 25.20 9.86
CA ASP A 692 -28.78 24.06 9.37
C ASP A 692 -29.38 23.21 10.51
N GLY A 693 -29.14 23.56 11.78
CA GLY A 693 -29.67 22.84 12.95
C GLY A 693 -29.04 21.46 13.19
N GLN A 694 -27.82 21.25 12.71
CA GLN A 694 -27.06 20.00 12.91
C GLN A 694 -26.39 19.98 14.28
N ASP A 695 -26.15 18.76 14.80
CA ASP A 695 -25.49 18.53 16.09
C ASP A 695 -23.96 18.74 15.98
N LEU A 696 -23.46 19.80 16.62
CA LEU A 696 -22.04 20.14 16.63
C LEU A 696 -21.21 19.28 17.59
N GLU A 697 -21.80 18.71 18.65
CA GLU A 697 -21.11 17.79 19.55
C GLU A 697 -20.85 16.47 18.84
N ALA A 698 -21.87 15.92 18.17
CA ALA A 698 -21.71 14.73 17.34
C ALA A 698 -20.69 14.95 16.21
N TRP A 699 -20.65 16.15 15.62
CA TRP A 699 -19.63 16.51 14.63
C TRP A 699 -18.23 16.58 15.26
N ALA A 700 -18.09 17.19 16.44
CA ALA A 700 -16.83 17.21 17.18
C ALA A 700 -16.30 15.81 17.47
N ASP A 701 -17.18 14.91 17.94
CA ASP A 701 -16.84 13.51 18.20
C ASP A 701 -16.39 12.80 16.92
N SER A 702 -17.05 13.08 15.78
CA SER A 702 -16.63 12.52 14.49
C SER A 702 -15.24 13.00 14.06
N LEU A 703 -14.94 14.29 14.25
CA LEU A 703 -13.62 14.85 13.96
C LEU A 703 -12.53 14.32 14.90
N ALA A 704 -12.88 14.04 16.17
CA ALA A 704 -11.97 13.43 17.13
C ALA A 704 -11.73 11.94 16.85
N ALA A 705 -12.71 11.25 16.26
CA ALA A 705 -12.65 9.84 15.87
C ALA A 705 -11.94 9.60 14.52
N GLU A 706 -11.75 10.64 13.70
CA GLU A 706 -10.97 10.53 12.46
C GLU A 706 -9.57 10.01 12.78
N SER A 707 -9.22 8.86 12.19
CA SER A 707 -7.88 8.29 12.28
C SER A 707 -6.88 9.29 11.69
N GLY A 708 -5.71 9.43 12.32
CA GLY A 708 -4.63 10.29 11.81
C GLY A 708 -4.26 9.96 10.37
N PRO A 709 -3.48 10.83 9.69
CA PRO A 709 -3.16 10.65 8.28
C PRO A 709 -2.55 9.26 8.06
N GLY A 710 -3.17 8.49 7.17
CA GLY A 710 -2.68 7.19 6.76
C GLY A 710 -1.25 7.29 6.20
N ARG A 711 -0.55 6.14 6.17
CA ARG A 711 0.87 6.05 5.80
C ARG A 711 1.14 5.10 4.63
N ASP A 712 0.09 4.62 3.95
CA ASP A 712 0.25 3.86 2.70
C ASP A 712 0.52 4.85 1.57
N TRP A 713 1.79 5.10 1.28
CA TRP A 713 2.26 6.00 0.22
C TRP A 713 3.11 5.22 -0.79
N SER A 714 3.25 5.74 -2.00
CA SER A 714 4.18 5.21 -3.01
C SER A 714 5.62 5.14 -2.47
N ASP A 715 6.36 4.09 -2.84
CA ASP A 715 7.76 3.94 -2.46
C ASP A 715 8.65 5.00 -3.12
N VAL A 716 9.74 5.37 -2.44
CA VAL A 716 10.78 6.24 -3.03
C VAL A 716 11.65 5.36 -3.91
N PRO A 717 11.82 5.66 -5.22
CA PRO A 717 12.65 4.84 -6.09
C PRO A 717 14.12 4.83 -5.65
N GLU A 718 14.73 3.65 -5.50
CA GLU A 718 16.11 3.48 -5.00
C GLU A 718 17.19 4.14 -5.87
N HIS A 719 16.93 4.31 -7.17
CA HIS A 719 17.89 4.85 -8.15
C HIS A 719 17.44 6.21 -8.71
N LEU A 720 16.64 6.96 -7.96
CA LEU A 720 16.24 8.30 -8.39
C LEU A 720 17.45 9.25 -8.39
N ALA A 721 17.70 9.93 -9.51
CA ALA A 721 18.77 10.91 -9.61
C ALA A 721 18.49 12.13 -8.72
N ALA A 722 19.50 12.54 -7.96
CA ALA A 722 19.47 13.78 -7.19
C ALA A 722 19.42 15.00 -8.14
N ALA A 723 18.60 15.99 -7.80
CA ALA A 723 18.45 17.23 -8.55
C ALA A 723 18.43 18.42 -7.58
N PRO A 724 19.18 19.52 -7.88
CA PRO A 724 19.23 20.69 -7.01
C PRO A 724 17.86 21.35 -6.87
N ARG A 725 17.58 21.89 -5.69
CA ARG A 725 16.37 22.66 -5.42
C ARG A 725 16.45 24.03 -6.08
N ALA A 726 15.34 24.47 -6.68
CA ALA A 726 15.21 25.86 -7.14
C ALA A 726 15.06 26.83 -5.95
N HIS A 727 15.81 27.92 -5.96
CA HIS A 727 15.75 29.00 -4.96
C HIS A 727 15.39 30.33 -5.64
N PRO A 728 14.47 31.12 -5.08
CA PRO A 728 14.11 32.41 -5.66
C PRO A 728 15.31 33.35 -5.61
N ALA A 729 15.52 34.13 -6.67
CA ALA A 729 16.50 35.20 -6.64
C ALA A 729 16.03 36.29 -5.67
N ALA A 730 16.97 36.98 -5.02
CA ALA A 730 16.64 38.04 -4.10
C ALA A 730 17.54 39.26 -4.34
N ILE A 731 17.00 40.47 -4.09
CA ILE A 731 17.64 41.77 -4.38
C ILE A 731 19.01 41.88 -3.68
N ASP A 732 19.96 42.73 -4.08
CA ASP A 732 21.21 42.87 -3.32
C ASP A 732 20.96 43.39 -1.87
N PRO A 733 21.60 42.86 -0.81
CA PRO A 733 21.39 43.30 0.56
C PRO A 733 21.52 44.81 0.79
N ALA A 734 22.44 45.50 0.10
CA ALA A 734 22.61 46.94 0.23
C ALA A 734 21.41 47.73 -0.34
N GLN A 735 20.76 47.19 -1.37
CA GLN A 735 19.52 47.75 -1.93
C GLN A 735 18.32 47.41 -1.03
N ARG A 736 18.21 46.16 -0.54
CA ARG A 736 17.15 45.72 0.38
C ARG A 736 17.07 46.59 1.63
N ALA A 737 18.23 47.00 2.18
CA ALA A 737 18.28 47.79 3.42
C ALA A 737 17.70 49.20 3.28
N GLY A 738 17.49 49.71 2.06
CA GLY A 738 17.01 51.08 1.79
C GLY A 738 15.71 51.15 1.00
N SER A 739 15.08 50.03 0.63
CA SER A 739 13.80 50.01 -0.08
C SER A 739 12.81 49.04 0.54
N PHE A 740 11.53 49.26 0.25
CA PHE A 740 10.43 48.36 0.57
C PHE A 740 10.04 47.48 -0.62
N ASP A 741 10.91 47.38 -1.64
CA ASP A 741 10.68 46.50 -2.79
C ASP A 741 10.64 45.03 -2.33
N GLU A 742 9.84 44.21 -3.01
CA GLU A 742 9.71 42.79 -2.69
C GLU A 742 11.08 42.10 -2.79
N VAL A 743 11.52 41.49 -1.67
CA VAL A 743 12.90 41.00 -1.53
C VAL A 743 13.22 39.84 -2.47
N GLU A 744 12.30 38.87 -2.58
CA GLU A 744 12.44 37.67 -3.39
C GLU A 744 11.64 37.83 -4.70
N SER A 745 12.17 37.40 -5.84
CA SER A 745 11.42 37.32 -7.10
C SER A 745 10.65 35.99 -7.22
N ALA A 746 9.57 35.98 -7.99
CA ALA A 746 8.92 34.73 -8.39
C ALA A 746 9.84 33.88 -9.28
N PHE A 747 9.61 32.56 -9.33
CA PHE A 747 10.29 31.69 -10.29
C PHE A 747 9.97 32.08 -11.74
N SER A 748 10.92 31.82 -12.64
CA SER A 748 10.60 31.68 -14.05
C SER A 748 9.73 30.42 -14.27
N GLU A 749 9.10 30.34 -15.44
CA GLU A 749 8.25 29.19 -15.77
C GLU A 749 9.04 27.89 -15.90
N GLU A 750 10.26 27.98 -16.44
CA GLU A 750 11.16 26.84 -16.57
C GLU A 750 11.57 26.31 -15.19
N GLU A 751 12.01 27.21 -14.29
CA GLU A 751 12.36 26.85 -12.91
C GLU A 751 11.18 26.24 -12.16
N ALA A 752 9.98 26.83 -12.25
CA ALA A 752 8.81 26.32 -11.56
C ALA A 752 8.39 24.93 -12.06
N ARG A 753 8.43 24.69 -13.37
CA ARG A 753 8.07 23.38 -13.94
C ARG A 753 9.11 22.31 -13.63
N ALA A 754 10.40 22.64 -13.71
CA ALA A 754 11.49 21.74 -13.34
C ALA A 754 11.44 21.39 -11.83
N GLU A 755 11.18 22.38 -10.98
CA GLU A 755 11.05 22.17 -9.53
C GLU A 755 9.80 21.33 -9.19
N ALA A 756 8.68 21.54 -9.88
CA ALA A 756 7.48 20.73 -9.71
C ALA A 756 7.66 19.27 -10.19
N GLU A 757 8.51 19.04 -11.20
CA GLU A 757 8.83 17.70 -11.71
C GLU A 757 9.60 16.84 -10.70
N ARG A 758 10.30 17.45 -9.73
CA ARG A 758 10.97 16.73 -8.63
C ARG A 758 10.01 16.04 -7.66
N CYS A 759 8.71 16.33 -7.71
CA CYS A 759 7.72 15.72 -6.83
C CYS A 759 7.60 14.20 -7.03
N LEU A 760 7.65 13.44 -5.92
CA LEU A 760 7.62 11.98 -5.91
C LEU A 760 6.23 11.36 -6.12
N ASN A 761 5.15 12.16 -6.19
CA ASN A 761 3.78 11.67 -6.27
C ASN A 761 3.42 10.65 -5.17
N CYS A 762 3.68 11.00 -3.90
CA CYS A 762 3.50 10.10 -2.74
C CYS A 762 2.10 9.48 -2.64
N GLY A 763 1.06 10.20 -3.04
CA GLY A 763 -0.32 9.70 -3.04
C GLY A 763 -0.72 8.89 -4.28
N ALA A 764 0.21 8.56 -5.18
CA ALA A 764 -0.07 8.18 -6.57
C ALA A 764 -1.00 9.23 -7.21
N CYS A 765 -2.31 9.00 -7.25
CA CYS A 765 -3.29 10.04 -7.55
C CYS A 765 -3.12 11.30 -6.68
N CYS A 766 -3.00 12.47 -7.32
CA CYS A 766 -2.88 13.75 -6.63
C CYS A 766 -4.23 14.42 -6.31
N GLU A 767 -5.36 13.73 -6.49
CA GLU A 767 -6.73 14.25 -6.28
C GLU A 767 -6.99 15.65 -6.89
N CYS A 768 -6.46 15.94 -8.08
CA CYS A 768 -6.67 17.23 -8.75
C CYS A 768 -8.07 17.37 -9.38
N MET A 769 -8.90 16.33 -9.32
CA MET A 769 -10.28 16.26 -9.80
C MET A 769 -10.51 16.53 -11.30
N GLU A 770 -9.46 16.77 -12.10
CA GLU A 770 -9.57 16.95 -13.56
C GLU A 770 -10.21 15.73 -14.26
N CYS A 771 -9.94 14.52 -13.78
CA CYS A 771 -10.56 13.30 -14.30
C CYS A 771 -12.08 13.25 -14.08
N VAL A 772 -12.58 13.85 -13.00
CA VAL A 772 -14.02 14.01 -12.73
C VAL A 772 -14.61 15.02 -13.70
N ARG A 773 -13.93 16.16 -13.88
CA ARG A 773 -14.37 17.27 -14.74
C ARG A 773 -14.61 16.84 -16.19
N VAL A 774 -13.73 16.00 -16.76
CA VAL A 774 -13.84 15.54 -18.15
C VAL A 774 -14.70 14.28 -18.33
N CYS A 775 -15.15 13.63 -17.25
CA CYS A 775 -15.93 12.39 -17.35
C CYS A 775 -17.41 12.68 -17.63
N GLU A 776 -17.79 12.72 -18.91
CA GLU A 776 -19.19 12.95 -19.32
C GLU A 776 -20.16 11.89 -18.76
N ALA A 777 -19.73 10.64 -18.68
CA ALA A 777 -20.52 9.54 -18.13
C ALA A 777 -20.69 9.62 -16.59
N LYS A 778 -19.98 10.52 -15.91
CA LYS A 778 -19.96 10.67 -14.44
C LYS A 778 -19.63 9.36 -13.71
N ALA A 779 -18.72 8.59 -14.29
CA ALA A 779 -18.29 7.30 -13.76
C ALA A 779 -17.21 7.43 -12.67
N VAL A 780 -16.40 8.49 -12.69
CA VAL A 780 -15.32 8.70 -11.71
C VAL A 780 -15.92 9.11 -10.35
N ASP A 781 -15.55 8.39 -9.30
CA ASP A 781 -16.02 8.59 -7.94
C ASP A 781 -14.90 8.35 -6.92
N HIS A 782 -14.24 9.42 -6.49
CA HIS A 782 -13.17 9.38 -5.49
C HIS A 782 -13.63 8.98 -4.08
N GLY A 783 -14.95 8.96 -3.83
CA GLY A 783 -15.57 8.57 -2.57
C GLY A 783 -15.93 7.09 -2.48
N GLN A 784 -15.70 6.30 -3.55
CA GLN A 784 -15.95 4.85 -3.54
C GLN A 784 -15.17 4.19 -2.38
N GLN A 785 -15.88 3.40 -1.58
CA GLN A 785 -15.32 2.66 -0.46
C GLN A 785 -15.03 1.22 -0.85
N GLU A 786 -14.16 0.57 -0.08
CA GLU A 786 -13.96 -0.87 -0.17
C GLU A 786 -15.22 -1.63 0.26
N GLU A 787 -15.42 -2.81 -0.33
CA GLU A 787 -16.55 -3.68 -0.04
C GLU A 787 -16.04 -5.06 0.38
N ILE A 788 -16.58 -5.60 1.47
CA ILE A 788 -16.29 -6.96 1.94
C ILE A 788 -17.52 -7.83 1.67
N LEU A 789 -17.35 -8.83 0.81
CA LEU A 789 -18.38 -9.75 0.37
C LEU A 789 -18.21 -11.11 1.06
N ASP A 790 -19.29 -11.67 1.60
CA ASP A 790 -19.35 -13.05 2.09
C ASP A 790 -19.96 -13.96 1.01
N VAL A 791 -19.13 -14.77 0.34
CA VAL A 791 -19.52 -15.62 -0.79
C VAL A 791 -19.55 -17.09 -0.39
N LYS A 792 -20.64 -17.80 -0.66
CA LYS A 792 -20.79 -19.23 -0.34
C LYS A 792 -20.54 -20.08 -1.58
N VAL A 793 -19.67 -21.08 -1.48
CA VAL A 793 -19.32 -21.98 -2.59
C VAL A 793 -19.11 -23.41 -2.12
N GLY A 794 -19.30 -24.38 -3.01
CA GLY A 794 -19.08 -25.80 -2.72
C GLY A 794 -17.63 -26.24 -2.90
N SER A 795 -16.93 -25.59 -3.83
CA SER A 795 -15.52 -25.86 -4.11
C SER A 795 -14.79 -24.62 -4.60
N ILE A 796 -13.46 -24.69 -4.53
CA ILE A 796 -12.56 -23.59 -4.87
C ILE A 796 -11.48 -24.13 -5.83
N ILE A 797 -11.20 -23.41 -6.91
CA ILE A 797 -10.07 -23.66 -7.81
C ILE A 797 -9.06 -22.53 -7.64
N VAL A 798 -7.85 -22.88 -7.18
CA VAL A 798 -6.73 -21.94 -7.04
C VAL A 798 -5.94 -21.92 -8.35
N ALA A 799 -5.88 -20.74 -8.97
CA ALA A 799 -5.29 -20.50 -10.29
C ALA A 799 -4.45 -19.22 -10.31
N THR A 800 -3.72 -18.95 -9.23
CA THR A 800 -3.07 -17.65 -8.95
C THR A 800 -1.88 -17.29 -9.84
N GLY A 801 -1.40 -18.22 -10.66
CA GLY A 801 -0.31 -17.97 -11.61
C GLY A 801 1.09 -18.18 -11.01
N TYR A 802 2.05 -17.37 -11.46
CA TYR A 802 3.48 -17.45 -11.13
C TYR A 802 4.10 -16.05 -11.16
N ASP A 803 5.32 -15.90 -10.65
CA ASP A 803 6.13 -14.69 -10.85
C ASP A 803 7.39 -15.02 -11.70
N PRO A 804 7.79 -14.16 -12.65
CA PRO A 804 9.12 -14.24 -13.25
C PRO A 804 10.18 -13.92 -12.19
N GLN A 805 11.23 -14.74 -12.12
CA GLN A 805 12.36 -14.47 -11.22
C GLN A 805 13.05 -13.15 -11.57
N ASP A 806 13.37 -12.37 -10.53
CA ASP A 806 14.26 -11.21 -10.61
C ASP A 806 15.73 -11.67 -10.76
N PRO A 807 16.40 -11.40 -11.90
CA PRO A 807 17.78 -11.82 -12.10
C PRO A 807 18.81 -10.84 -11.53
N THR A 808 18.40 -9.75 -10.85
CA THR A 808 19.31 -8.76 -10.23
C THR A 808 20.38 -9.39 -9.33
N PRO A 809 20.08 -10.41 -8.50
CA PRO A 809 21.10 -11.09 -7.70
C PRO A 809 22.19 -11.81 -8.53
N MET A 810 21.91 -12.16 -9.78
CA MET A 810 22.85 -12.82 -10.70
C MET A 810 23.74 -11.79 -11.40
N THR A 811 24.58 -11.12 -10.62
CA THR A 811 25.43 -9.99 -11.08
C THR A 811 26.30 -10.31 -12.31
N GLN A 812 26.64 -11.59 -12.53
CA GLN A 812 27.38 -12.04 -13.71
C GLN A 812 26.65 -11.78 -15.03
N TYR A 813 25.32 -11.65 -15.01
CA TYR A 813 24.52 -11.33 -16.20
C TYR A 813 24.25 -9.83 -16.36
N GLY A 814 24.59 -9.01 -15.36
CA GLY A 814 24.54 -7.56 -15.48
C GLY A 814 23.15 -6.94 -15.72
N TYR A 815 22.07 -7.64 -15.36
CA TYR A 815 20.72 -7.06 -15.33
C TYR A 815 20.67 -5.88 -14.34
N GLY A 816 19.92 -4.83 -14.69
CA GLY A 816 19.88 -3.56 -13.94
C GLY A 816 21.14 -2.67 -14.09
N ARG A 817 22.30 -3.27 -14.40
CA ARG A 817 23.56 -2.55 -14.64
C ARG A 817 23.72 -2.13 -16.10
N TYR A 818 23.48 -3.05 -17.04
CA TYR A 818 23.65 -2.78 -18.46
C TYR A 818 22.29 -2.45 -19.11
N PRO A 819 22.19 -1.35 -19.87
CA PRO A 819 20.90 -0.85 -20.36
C PRO A 819 20.23 -1.75 -21.39
N ASN A 820 20.97 -2.65 -22.05
CA ASN A 820 20.45 -3.51 -23.12
C ASN A 820 20.42 -5.00 -22.75
N VAL A 821 20.39 -5.29 -21.43
CA VAL A 821 20.10 -6.62 -20.89
C VAL A 821 18.66 -6.62 -20.41
N PHE A 822 17.83 -7.46 -21.02
CA PHE A 822 16.39 -7.54 -20.77
C PHE A 822 16.01 -8.91 -20.21
N THR A 823 14.97 -8.97 -19.40
CA THR A 823 14.28 -10.23 -19.08
C THR A 823 13.40 -10.68 -20.26
N GLY A 824 12.99 -11.95 -20.26
CA GLY A 824 12.05 -12.46 -21.26
C GLY A 824 10.74 -11.65 -21.32
N LEU A 825 10.16 -11.30 -20.17
CA LEU A 825 8.90 -10.53 -20.13
C LEU A 825 9.09 -9.09 -20.62
N GLU A 826 10.21 -8.44 -20.32
CA GLU A 826 10.54 -7.13 -20.92
C GLU A 826 10.62 -7.22 -22.45
N PHE A 827 11.28 -8.25 -22.97
CA PHE A 827 11.35 -8.49 -24.41
C PHE A 827 9.95 -8.74 -25.03
N GLU A 828 9.06 -9.49 -24.35
CA GLU A 828 7.66 -9.64 -24.80
C GLU A 828 6.99 -8.28 -24.93
N ARG A 829 7.15 -7.40 -23.93
CA ARG A 829 6.53 -6.07 -23.97
C ARG A 829 7.11 -5.23 -25.11
N LEU A 830 8.41 -5.27 -25.37
CA LEU A 830 9.02 -4.60 -26.53
C LEU A 830 8.50 -5.15 -27.87
N SER A 831 8.31 -6.46 -27.99
CA SER A 831 7.79 -7.08 -29.22
C SER A 831 6.28 -6.85 -29.40
N ASN A 832 5.52 -6.64 -28.34
CA ASN A 832 4.07 -6.57 -28.40
C ASN A 832 3.56 -5.27 -29.05
N ALA A 833 2.60 -5.37 -29.97
CA ALA A 833 2.01 -4.23 -30.68
C ALA A 833 1.33 -3.19 -29.75
N THR A 834 0.79 -3.61 -28.60
CA THR A 834 0.26 -2.71 -27.55
C THR A 834 1.27 -2.42 -26.44
N GLY A 835 2.52 -2.84 -26.63
CA GLY A 835 3.63 -2.55 -25.77
C GLY A 835 4.22 -1.15 -25.97
N PRO A 836 5.21 -0.77 -25.14
CA PRO A 836 5.76 0.59 -25.07
C PRO A 836 6.40 1.09 -26.38
N THR A 837 6.85 0.18 -27.25
CA THR A 837 7.54 0.52 -28.51
C THR A 837 6.65 0.30 -29.74
N GLY A 838 5.36 0.00 -29.56
CA GLY A 838 4.42 -0.28 -30.64
C GLY A 838 4.74 -1.57 -31.40
N GLY A 839 5.39 -2.53 -30.73
CA GLY A 839 5.80 -3.82 -31.29
C GLY A 839 7.09 -3.81 -32.11
N ARG A 840 7.82 -2.70 -32.09
CA ARG A 840 9.18 -2.61 -32.66
C ARG A 840 10.18 -3.09 -31.62
N ILE A 841 11.00 -4.06 -31.99
CA ILE A 841 12.11 -4.54 -31.16
C ILE A 841 13.26 -3.53 -31.29
N VAL A 842 13.42 -2.70 -30.26
CA VAL A 842 14.43 -1.65 -30.18
C VAL A 842 15.12 -1.71 -28.82
N ILE A 843 16.36 -1.25 -28.79
CA ILE A 843 17.20 -1.11 -27.60
C ILE A 843 17.40 0.37 -27.26
N ARG A 844 18.01 0.62 -26.10
CA ARG A 844 18.32 1.98 -25.66
C ARG A 844 19.47 2.55 -26.50
N GLY A 845 19.24 3.71 -27.10
CA GLY A 845 20.25 4.51 -27.82
C GLY A 845 21.14 5.32 -26.88
N GLU A 846 21.96 6.21 -27.44
CA GLU A 846 22.89 7.07 -26.67
C GLU A 846 22.15 8.06 -25.75
N ASN A 847 20.94 8.46 -26.13
CA ASN A 847 20.05 9.33 -25.35
C ASN A 847 19.26 8.58 -24.26
N GLY A 848 19.44 7.25 -24.13
CA GLY A 848 18.71 6.38 -23.20
C GLY A 848 17.29 5.99 -23.64
N ALA A 849 16.82 6.48 -24.78
CA ALA A 849 15.49 6.18 -25.32
C ALA A 849 15.48 4.91 -26.18
N PHE A 850 14.32 4.29 -26.32
CA PHE A 850 14.11 3.10 -27.16
C PHE A 850 13.97 3.50 -28.65
N ASP A 851 15.09 3.76 -29.31
CA ASP A 851 15.13 4.25 -30.70
C ASP A 851 16.12 3.52 -31.63
N ARG A 852 17.01 2.69 -31.09
CA ARG A 852 18.01 1.95 -31.87
C ARG A 852 17.56 0.52 -32.13
N VAL A 853 17.70 0.06 -33.38
CA VAL A 853 17.41 -1.33 -33.77
C VAL A 853 18.64 -2.20 -33.50
N PRO A 854 18.52 -3.36 -32.82
CA PRO A 854 19.66 -4.25 -32.58
C PRO A 854 20.07 -4.97 -33.87
N GLN A 855 21.37 -5.04 -34.17
CA GLN A 855 21.88 -5.83 -35.30
C GLN A 855 22.24 -7.27 -34.87
N SER A 856 22.45 -7.46 -33.57
CA SER A 856 22.87 -8.73 -32.97
C SER A 856 22.24 -8.93 -31.60
N ALA A 857 21.78 -10.14 -31.29
CA ALA A 857 21.12 -10.47 -30.03
C ALA A 857 21.57 -11.83 -29.48
N ALA A 858 21.74 -11.91 -28.15
CA ALA A 858 21.96 -13.16 -27.45
C ALA A 858 20.77 -13.53 -26.56
N ILE A 859 20.30 -14.77 -26.67
CA ILE A 859 19.23 -15.33 -25.82
C ILE A 859 19.86 -16.38 -24.89
N ILE A 860 19.70 -16.18 -23.58
CA ILE A 860 20.38 -16.97 -22.55
C ILE A 860 19.37 -17.81 -21.79
N HIS A 861 19.50 -19.13 -21.89
CA HIS A 861 18.61 -20.09 -21.23
C HIS A 861 18.98 -20.32 -19.77
N CYS A 862 18.03 -20.89 -19.02
CA CYS A 862 18.26 -21.40 -17.68
C CYS A 862 18.82 -20.34 -16.71
N VAL A 863 18.38 -19.09 -16.85
CA VAL A 863 18.74 -18.03 -15.90
C VAL A 863 17.98 -18.31 -14.60
N GLY A 864 18.72 -18.78 -13.58
CA GLY A 864 18.23 -19.20 -12.27
C GLY A 864 17.38 -20.48 -12.21
N SER A 865 17.17 -21.16 -13.34
CA SER A 865 16.64 -22.53 -13.40
C SER A 865 17.77 -23.53 -13.60
N ARG A 866 17.61 -24.74 -13.06
CA ARG A 866 18.66 -25.79 -13.08
C ARG A 866 19.99 -25.23 -12.54
N ASP A 867 19.89 -24.46 -11.47
CA ASP A 867 20.98 -23.78 -10.80
C ASP A 867 20.93 -24.05 -9.30
N VAL A 868 21.96 -24.70 -8.77
CA VAL A 868 22.05 -25.08 -7.34
C VAL A 868 22.13 -23.88 -6.41
N ASN A 869 22.47 -22.69 -6.91
CA ASN A 869 22.48 -21.46 -6.11
C ASN A 869 21.09 -20.79 -6.05
N TYR A 870 20.15 -21.25 -6.89
CA TYR A 870 18.80 -20.72 -7.01
C TYR A 870 17.83 -21.90 -7.07
N HIS A 871 17.29 -22.24 -8.26
CA HIS A 871 16.33 -23.32 -8.41
C HIS A 871 16.91 -24.53 -9.14
N GLU A 872 16.92 -25.70 -8.48
CA GLU A 872 17.37 -26.95 -9.11
C GLU A 872 16.40 -27.49 -10.18
N TYR A 873 15.14 -27.04 -10.15
CA TYR A 873 14.12 -27.45 -11.12
C TYR A 873 14.25 -26.72 -12.47
N CYS A 874 13.55 -27.23 -13.48
CA CYS A 874 13.43 -26.60 -14.80
C CYS A 874 12.09 -25.89 -14.94
N SER A 875 12.10 -24.64 -15.41
CA SER A 875 10.85 -23.89 -15.66
C SER A 875 10.05 -24.34 -16.88
N ARG A 876 10.45 -25.41 -17.58
CA ARG A 876 9.77 -26.11 -18.69
C ARG A 876 9.48 -25.31 -19.96
N VAL A 877 9.30 -23.99 -19.90
CA VAL A 877 8.86 -23.15 -21.03
C VAL A 877 9.95 -22.28 -21.63
N CYS A 878 11.06 -22.06 -20.92
CA CYS A 878 12.10 -21.12 -21.33
C CYS A 878 12.77 -21.47 -22.66
N CYS A 879 13.03 -22.75 -22.92
CA CYS A 879 13.55 -23.16 -24.22
C CYS A 879 12.59 -22.79 -25.37
N MET A 880 11.28 -22.86 -25.15
CA MET A 880 10.29 -22.64 -26.20
C MET A 880 10.00 -21.16 -26.44
N TYR A 881 9.91 -20.34 -25.39
CA TYR A 881 9.81 -18.90 -25.62
C TYR A 881 11.12 -18.33 -26.15
N ALA A 882 12.29 -18.93 -25.86
CA ALA A 882 13.55 -18.54 -26.48
C ALA A 882 13.52 -18.75 -28.01
N LEU A 883 13.04 -19.91 -28.47
CA LEU A 883 12.83 -20.16 -29.90
C LEU A 883 11.82 -19.20 -30.52
N LYS A 884 10.80 -18.82 -29.75
CA LYS A 884 9.86 -17.79 -30.18
C LYS A 884 10.56 -16.44 -30.35
N TYR A 885 11.45 -16.07 -29.44
CA TYR A 885 12.24 -14.83 -29.53
C TYR A 885 13.20 -14.86 -30.71
N ASP A 886 13.85 -16.01 -30.97
CA ASP A 886 14.67 -16.21 -32.17
C ASP A 886 13.86 -15.86 -33.43
N HIS A 887 12.66 -16.44 -33.56
CA HIS A 887 11.79 -16.20 -34.69
C HIS A 887 11.37 -14.72 -34.79
N LEU A 888 10.96 -14.11 -33.67
CA LEU A 888 10.48 -12.73 -33.64
C LEU A 888 11.59 -11.72 -34.01
N LEU A 889 12.84 -11.98 -33.61
CA LEU A 889 13.98 -11.17 -34.03
C LEU A 889 14.14 -11.21 -35.55
N HIS A 890 14.16 -12.40 -36.15
CA HIS A 890 14.25 -12.53 -37.62
C HIS A 890 13.05 -11.92 -38.35
N GLU A 891 11.83 -12.14 -37.87
CA GLU A 891 10.59 -11.66 -38.49
C GLU A 891 10.47 -10.13 -38.43
N LYS A 892 10.75 -9.52 -37.28
CA LYS A 892 10.45 -8.10 -37.02
C LYS A 892 11.64 -7.16 -37.18
N VAL A 893 12.85 -7.64 -36.94
CA VAL A 893 14.08 -6.85 -37.11
C VAL A 893 14.63 -7.06 -38.53
N GLY A 894 14.67 -8.31 -38.98
CA GLY A 894 15.08 -8.72 -40.31
C GLY A 894 16.03 -9.92 -40.26
N HIS A 895 16.05 -10.70 -41.35
CA HIS A 895 16.83 -11.94 -41.45
C HIS A 895 18.35 -11.78 -41.44
N GLU A 896 18.86 -10.54 -41.60
CA GLU A 896 20.28 -10.22 -41.47
C GLU A 896 20.71 -10.06 -39.99
N THR A 897 19.76 -10.11 -39.05
CA THR A 897 20.05 -9.98 -37.61
C THR A 897 20.78 -11.23 -37.12
N GLU A 898 21.94 -11.04 -36.48
CA GLU A 898 22.68 -12.16 -35.89
C GLU A 898 22.06 -12.56 -34.55
N VAL A 899 21.47 -13.76 -34.49
CA VAL A 899 20.84 -14.28 -33.27
C VAL A 899 21.64 -15.47 -32.73
N TYR A 900 22.09 -15.35 -31.47
CA TYR A 900 22.86 -16.37 -30.76
C TYR A 900 22.05 -16.93 -29.60
N ASN A 901 21.84 -18.25 -29.57
CA ASN A 901 20.99 -18.91 -28.60
C ASN A 901 21.83 -19.87 -27.72
N PHE A 902 22.02 -19.51 -26.45
CA PHE A 902 22.90 -20.20 -25.50
C PHE A 902 22.12 -21.14 -24.58
N TYR A 903 22.36 -22.44 -24.69
CA TYR A 903 21.58 -23.47 -24.00
C TYR A 903 22.42 -24.59 -23.40
N ILE A 904 21.83 -25.33 -22.45
CA ILE A 904 22.41 -26.58 -21.91
C ILE A 904 21.80 -27.79 -22.64
N ASP A 905 20.46 -27.86 -22.63
CA ASP A 905 19.65 -28.84 -23.36
C ASP A 905 18.42 -28.14 -23.95
N MET A 906 18.04 -28.48 -25.18
CA MET A 906 16.80 -27.99 -25.79
C MET A 906 15.62 -28.89 -25.39
N ARG A 907 14.72 -28.37 -24.55
CA ARG A 907 13.57 -29.14 -24.01
C ARG A 907 12.30 -28.90 -24.82
N CYS A 908 12.28 -29.40 -26.05
CA CYS A 908 11.19 -29.22 -27.01
C CYS A 908 10.22 -30.43 -27.00
N PHE A 909 9.57 -30.69 -25.87
CA PHE A 909 8.84 -31.95 -25.62
C PHE A 909 7.35 -31.96 -26.06
N GLY A 910 6.76 -30.81 -26.36
CA GLY A 910 5.37 -30.67 -26.78
C GLY A 910 5.14 -30.98 -28.26
N LYS A 911 3.87 -31.12 -28.66
CA LYS A 911 3.52 -31.34 -30.08
C LYS A 911 3.93 -30.14 -30.92
N GLY A 912 4.74 -30.35 -31.95
CA GLY A 912 5.22 -29.29 -32.85
C GLY A 912 6.45 -28.54 -32.33
N TYR A 913 6.98 -28.89 -31.15
CA TYR A 913 8.03 -28.10 -30.49
C TYR A 913 9.41 -28.35 -31.13
N GLU A 914 9.72 -29.61 -31.41
CA GLU A 914 10.94 -30.01 -32.12
C GLU A 914 10.94 -29.49 -33.57
N GLU A 915 9.78 -29.51 -34.23
CA GLU A 915 9.62 -28.95 -35.57
C GLU A 915 9.85 -27.43 -35.57
N PHE A 916 9.40 -26.74 -34.52
CA PHE A 916 9.65 -25.32 -34.33
C PHE A 916 11.13 -25.03 -34.07
N TYR A 917 11.80 -25.84 -33.26
CA TYR A 917 13.26 -25.76 -33.09
C TYR A 917 14.01 -25.88 -34.43
N ARG A 918 13.69 -26.90 -35.23
CA ARG A 918 14.28 -27.08 -36.58
C ARG A 918 13.94 -25.97 -37.55
N ARG A 919 12.85 -25.25 -37.33
CA ARG A 919 12.49 -24.07 -38.11
C ARG A 919 13.43 -22.92 -37.76
N CYS A 920 13.62 -22.60 -36.47
CA CYS A 920 14.55 -21.55 -36.04
C CYS A 920 16.00 -21.81 -36.51
N GLN A 921 16.44 -23.08 -36.55
CA GLN A 921 17.73 -23.45 -37.15
C GLN A 921 17.81 -23.09 -38.64
N ARG A 922 16.72 -23.25 -39.40
CA ARG A 922 16.64 -22.91 -40.82
C ARG A 922 16.50 -21.40 -41.07
N GLU A 923 16.03 -20.66 -40.08
CA GLU A 923 15.91 -19.19 -40.12
C GLU A 923 17.25 -18.49 -39.88
N GLY A 924 18.30 -19.21 -39.45
CA GLY A 924 19.67 -18.69 -39.36
C GLY A 924 20.17 -18.46 -37.93
N THR A 925 19.41 -18.83 -36.91
CA THR A 925 19.85 -18.72 -35.51
C THR A 925 21.02 -19.65 -35.20
N VAL A 926 22.05 -19.12 -34.53
CA VAL A 926 23.24 -19.87 -34.10
C VAL A 926 23.00 -20.46 -32.71
N PHE A 927 22.87 -21.77 -32.61
CA PHE A 927 22.67 -22.49 -31.35
C PHE A 927 24.01 -22.91 -30.74
N ILE A 928 24.33 -22.37 -29.56
CA ILE A 928 25.57 -22.63 -28.82
C ILE A 928 25.23 -23.45 -27.58
N ARG A 929 25.77 -24.67 -27.51
CA ARG A 929 25.59 -25.53 -26.34
C ARG A 929 26.61 -25.13 -25.27
N GLY A 930 26.25 -24.16 -24.45
CA GLY A 930 27.08 -23.62 -23.38
C GLY A 930 26.26 -22.75 -22.42
N LYS A 931 26.42 -22.96 -21.11
CA LYS A 931 25.90 -22.03 -20.11
C LYS A 931 26.78 -20.77 -20.14
N VAL A 932 26.17 -19.60 -20.27
CA VAL A 932 26.90 -18.32 -20.25
C VAL A 932 27.55 -18.13 -18.89
N ALA A 933 28.84 -17.79 -18.88
CA ALA A 933 29.60 -17.54 -17.67
C ALA A 933 29.44 -16.09 -17.19
N GLN A 934 29.48 -15.13 -18.11
CA GLN A 934 29.44 -13.70 -17.81
C GLN A 934 28.99 -12.85 -19.00
N ILE A 935 28.36 -11.71 -18.71
CA ILE A 935 28.14 -10.58 -19.63
C ILE A 935 28.97 -9.37 -19.19
N THR A 936 29.66 -8.71 -20.12
CA THR A 936 30.44 -7.50 -19.86
C THR A 936 30.43 -6.54 -21.04
N ASP A 937 30.58 -5.24 -20.78
CA ASP A 937 30.76 -4.17 -21.78
C ASP A 937 32.24 -3.85 -22.08
N LYS A 938 33.18 -4.56 -21.45
CA LYS A 938 34.61 -4.33 -21.66
C LYS A 938 35.03 -4.85 -23.02
N ALA A 939 35.33 -3.97 -23.97
CA ALA A 939 35.89 -4.32 -25.28
C ALA A 939 37.40 -4.66 -25.21
N LEU A 940 37.84 -5.67 -25.96
CA LEU A 940 39.25 -6.06 -26.13
C LEU A 940 39.81 -5.64 -27.50
N ASP A 941 38.94 -5.40 -28.49
CA ASP A 941 39.28 -4.94 -29.82
C ASP A 941 38.26 -3.91 -30.32
N SER A 942 38.46 -3.40 -31.54
CA SER A 942 37.61 -2.36 -32.13
C SER A 942 36.19 -2.83 -32.48
N ASP A 943 36.01 -4.13 -32.76
CA ASP A 943 34.72 -4.68 -33.22
C ASP A 943 33.78 -4.95 -32.02
N GLU A 944 34.34 -5.03 -30.81
CA GLU A 944 33.63 -5.13 -29.54
C GLU A 944 33.19 -3.77 -28.96
N GLN A 945 33.69 -2.65 -29.48
CA GLN A 945 33.46 -1.33 -28.90
C GLN A 945 31.96 -0.96 -28.94
N GLY A 946 31.37 -0.69 -27.77
CA GLY A 946 29.96 -0.30 -27.64
C GLY A 946 28.94 -1.45 -27.69
N LYS A 947 29.42 -2.71 -27.69
CA LYS A 947 28.59 -3.92 -27.62
C LYS A 947 28.67 -4.60 -26.25
N LEU A 948 27.70 -5.48 -25.98
CA LEU A 948 27.71 -6.40 -24.86
C LEU A 948 28.44 -7.68 -25.27
N MET A 949 29.33 -8.16 -24.41
CA MET A 949 30.15 -9.33 -24.65
C MET A 949 29.63 -10.51 -23.83
N VAL A 950 29.19 -11.56 -24.52
CA VAL A 950 28.69 -12.80 -23.91
C VAL A 950 29.80 -13.84 -23.90
N LEU A 951 30.24 -14.23 -22.70
CA LEU A 951 31.33 -15.20 -22.51
C LEU A 951 30.74 -16.56 -22.16
N ALA A 952 31.06 -17.59 -22.93
CA ALA A 952 30.59 -18.96 -22.71
C ALA A 952 31.62 -19.98 -23.22
N GLU A 953 31.46 -21.24 -22.84
CA GLU A 953 32.15 -22.36 -23.47
C GLU A 953 31.19 -23.06 -24.42
N ASP A 954 31.54 -23.22 -25.69
CA ASP A 954 30.85 -24.16 -26.57
C ASP A 954 31.32 -25.58 -26.25
N THR A 955 30.50 -26.30 -25.50
CA THR A 955 30.79 -27.65 -25.02
C THR A 955 30.86 -28.69 -26.14
N LEU A 956 30.34 -28.40 -27.33
CA LEU A 956 30.44 -29.32 -28.47
C LEU A 956 31.81 -29.24 -29.16
N THR A 957 32.47 -28.08 -29.09
CA THR A 957 33.79 -27.85 -29.70
C THR A 957 34.91 -27.72 -28.67
N GLY A 958 34.59 -27.59 -27.38
CA GLY A 958 35.55 -27.38 -26.29
C GLY A 958 36.25 -26.03 -26.36
N ARG A 959 35.61 -25.01 -26.97
CA ARG A 959 36.19 -23.68 -27.19
C ARG A 959 35.51 -22.64 -26.33
N PHE A 960 36.32 -21.76 -25.75
CA PHE A 960 35.83 -20.53 -25.15
C PHE A 960 35.39 -19.56 -26.24
N LEU A 961 34.18 -19.06 -26.09
CA LEU A 961 33.55 -18.09 -26.98
C LEU A 961 33.37 -16.76 -26.26
N ARG A 962 33.51 -15.70 -27.06
CA ARG A 962 33.27 -14.33 -26.67
C ARG A 962 32.51 -13.68 -27.82
N VAL A 963 31.22 -13.47 -27.61
CA VAL A 963 30.28 -13.09 -28.68
C VAL A 963 29.81 -11.65 -28.47
N PRO A 964 30.12 -10.72 -29.38
CA PRO A 964 29.65 -9.34 -29.30
C PRO A 964 28.20 -9.22 -29.78
N VAL A 965 27.32 -8.66 -28.95
CA VAL A 965 25.90 -8.45 -29.26
C VAL A 965 25.39 -7.07 -28.84
N ASP A 966 24.35 -6.58 -29.50
CA ASP A 966 23.69 -5.32 -29.12
C ASP A 966 22.66 -5.49 -28.00
N MET A 967 22.02 -6.66 -27.94
CA MET A 967 20.94 -6.99 -27.02
C MET A 967 21.21 -8.34 -26.34
N VAL A 968 20.89 -8.45 -25.06
CA VAL A 968 20.83 -9.73 -24.35
C VAL A 968 19.44 -9.94 -23.76
N ILE A 969 18.88 -11.15 -23.92
CA ILE A 969 17.58 -11.55 -23.39
C ILE A 969 17.78 -12.71 -22.42
N LEU A 970 17.43 -12.49 -21.15
CA LEU A 970 17.54 -13.45 -20.06
C LEU A 970 16.25 -14.26 -19.94
N CYS A 971 16.34 -15.55 -20.21
CA CYS A 971 15.24 -16.49 -20.02
C CYS A 971 15.18 -16.92 -18.55
N THR A 972 14.59 -16.06 -17.71
CA THR A 972 14.51 -16.22 -16.25
C THR A 972 13.61 -17.38 -15.82
N ALA A 973 13.86 -17.87 -14.60
CA ALA A 973 13.06 -18.91 -13.98
C ALA A 973 11.62 -18.43 -13.73
N ILE A 974 10.70 -19.39 -13.77
CA ILE A 974 9.36 -19.28 -13.22
C ILE A 974 9.44 -19.65 -11.73
N GLU A 975 8.95 -18.76 -10.88
CA GLU A 975 8.85 -18.95 -9.44
C GLU A 975 7.39 -19.04 -9.00
N ALA A 976 7.15 -19.76 -7.90
CA ALA A 976 5.90 -19.59 -7.19
C ALA A 976 5.76 -18.11 -6.81
N ARG A 977 4.53 -17.60 -6.82
CA ARG A 977 4.31 -16.20 -6.48
C ARG A 977 4.90 -15.85 -5.13
N ARG A 978 5.38 -14.61 -4.98
CA ARG A 978 5.92 -14.09 -3.71
C ARG A 978 4.98 -14.27 -2.51
N ASP A 979 3.67 -14.28 -2.77
CA ASP A 979 2.61 -14.45 -1.76
C ASP A 979 2.05 -15.88 -1.65
N ALA A 980 2.72 -16.87 -2.25
CA ALA A 980 2.23 -18.26 -2.25
C ALA A 980 2.12 -18.85 -0.84
N ILE A 981 2.98 -18.43 0.11
CA ILE A 981 2.90 -18.88 1.50
C ILE A 981 1.62 -18.37 2.16
N GLU A 982 1.28 -17.07 2.03
CA GLU A 982 0.03 -16.54 2.57
C GLU A 982 -1.18 -17.21 1.93
N VAL A 983 -1.17 -17.38 0.60
CA VAL A 983 -2.23 -18.07 -0.13
C VAL A 983 -2.36 -19.54 0.34
N SER A 984 -1.26 -20.23 0.59
CA SER A 984 -1.28 -21.61 1.09
C SER A 984 -1.99 -21.72 2.44
N ARG A 985 -1.74 -20.75 3.35
CA ARG A 985 -2.38 -20.68 4.66
C ARG A 985 -3.86 -20.34 4.54
N LEU A 986 -4.18 -19.37 3.68
CA LEU A 986 -5.54 -18.91 3.43
C LEU A 986 -6.46 -20.02 2.94
N PHE A 987 -6.01 -20.83 1.97
CA PHE A 987 -6.80 -21.95 1.42
C PHE A 987 -6.55 -23.29 2.14
N GLY A 988 -5.65 -23.32 3.13
CA GLY A 988 -5.25 -24.54 3.84
C GLY A 988 -4.62 -25.60 2.94
N ILE A 989 -3.81 -25.20 1.95
CA ILE A 989 -3.15 -26.11 0.99
C ILE A 989 -1.65 -26.19 1.27
N ASN A 990 -1.00 -27.29 0.85
CA ASN A 990 0.43 -27.50 1.08
C ASN A 990 1.28 -26.94 -0.07
N GLN A 991 2.54 -26.64 0.23
CA GLN A 991 3.56 -26.30 -0.77
C GLN A 991 4.60 -27.42 -0.90
N GLY A 992 5.13 -27.58 -2.11
CA GLY A 992 6.26 -28.44 -2.41
C GLY A 992 7.59 -27.79 -1.99
N ALA A 993 8.68 -28.57 -2.06
CA ALA A 993 10.03 -28.07 -1.79
C ALA A 993 10.51 -27.05 -2.85
N ASP A 994 9.84 -27.00 -4.00
CA ASP A 994 10.02 -26.04 -5.08
C ASP A 994 9.20 -24.74 -4.90
N GLY A 995 8.46 -24.60 -3.80
CA GLY A 995 7.67 -23.42 -3.46
C GLY A 995 6.26 -23.36 -4.08
N PHE A 996 5.97 -24.20 -5.08
CA PHE A 996 4.65 -24.27 -5.72
C PHE A 996 3.64 -25.03 -4.86
N PHE A 997 2.34 -24.93 -5.19
CA PHE A 997 1.31 -25.69 -4.49
C PHE A 997 1.38 -27.18 -4.81
N LEU A 998 1.32 -28.00 -3.76
CA LEU A 998 1.47 -29.44 -3.84
C LEU A 998 0.13 -30.12 -4.12
N GLU A 999 0.07 -30.89 -5.20
CA GLU A 999 -1.04 -31.78 -5.49
C GLU A 999 -1.12 -32.95 -4.48
N GLU A 1000 -2.30 -33.55 -4.34
CA GLU A 1000 -2.51 -34.71 -3.48
C GLU A 1000 -1.70 -35.92 -3.96
N HIS A 1001 -1.63 -36.13 -5.28
CA HIS A 1001 -0.78 -37.16 -5.86
C HIS A 1001 -0.41 -36.85 -7.32
N PRO A 1002 0.89 -36.89 -7.72
CA PRO A 1002 1.37 -36.43 -9.02
C PRO A 1002 0.72 -37.07 -10.25
N LYS A 1003 0.17 -38.29 -10.12
CA LYS A 1003 -0.41 -39.05 -11.25
C LYS A 1003 -1.88 -39.39 -11.11
N MET A 1004 -2.35 -39.60 -9.88
CA MET A 1004 -3.69 -40.14 -9.61
C MET A 1004 -4.67 -39.01 -9.32
N ARG A 1005 -4.16 -37.94 -8.71
CA ARG A 1005 -4.94 -36.77 -8.32
C ARG A 1005 -4.11 -35.49 -8.50
N PRO A 1006 -3.63 -35.22 -9.74
CA PRO A 1006 -2.74 -34.09 -10.02
C PRO A 1006 -3.40 -32.71 -9.89
N LEU A 1007 -4.70 -32.68 -9.64
CA LEU A 1007 -5.53 -31.48 -9.55
C LEU A 1007 -6.07 -31.26 -8.13
N ASN A 1008 -6.09 -32.30 -7.31
CA ASN A 1008 -6.58 -32.23 -5.95
C ASN A 1008 -5.49 -31.69 -5.04
N THR A 1009 -5.88 -31.06 -3.93
CA THR A 1009 -4.99 -30.77 -2.81
C THR A 1009 -5.26 -31.74 -1.66
N ALA A 1010 -4.45 -31.67 -0.61
CA ALA A 1010 -4.76 -32.35 0.65
C ALA A 1010 -6.06 -31.85 1.31
N THR A 1011 -6.55 -30.67 0.89
CA THR A 1011 -7.80 -30.08 1.38
C THR A 1011 -8.93 -30.38 0.41
N ASP A 1012 -9.84 -31.22 0.89
CA ASP A 1012 -11.01 -31.69 0.14
C ASP A 1012 -11.85 -30.53 -0.42
N GLY A 1013 -12.14 -30.53 -1.71
CA GLY A 1013 -12.92 -29.48 -2.38
C GLY A 1013 -12.13 -28.24 -2.78
N VAL A 1014 -10.81 -28.22 -2.55
CA VAL A 1014 -9.89 -27.21 -3.09
C VAL A 1014 -8.99 -27.86 -4.15
N PHE A 1015 -9.01 -27.29 -5.36
CA PHE A 1015 -8.31 -27.81 -6.54
C PHE A 1015 -7.26 -26.81 -7.05
N LEU A 1016 -6.29 -27.31 -7.83
CA LEU A 1016 -5.22 -26.51 -8.44
C LEU A 1016 -5.36 -26.45 -9.95
N ALA A 1017 -5.10 -25.29 -10.54
CA ALA A 1017 -5.01 -25.11 -11.98
C ALA A 1017 -3.88 -24.15 -12.37
N GLY A 1018 -3.13 -24.51 -13.40
CA GLY A 1018 -2.12 -23.65 -14.01
C GLY A 1018 -0.79 -23.61 -13.26
N THR A 1019 -0.04 -22.54 -13.49
CA THR A 1019 1.37 -22.45 -13.08
C THR A 1019 1.58 -22.34 -11.57
N CYS A 1020 0.53 -22.08 -10.79
CA CYS A 1020 0.60 -22.07 -9.33
C CYS A 1020 0.96 -23.44 -8.73
N GLN A 1021 0.74 -24.53 -9.48
CA GLN A 1021 1.12 -25.90 -9.07
C GLN A 1021 2.51 -26.31 -9.56
N SER A 1022 2.96 -25.79 -10.71
CA SER A 1022 4.30 -26.06 -11.26
C SER A 1022 4.52 -25.22 -12.52
N PRO A 1023 5.77 -24.99 -12.98
CA PRO A 1023 6.02 -24.42 -14.30
C PRO A 1023 5.38 -25.27 -15.43
N LYS A 1024 4.71 -24.61 -16.38
CA LYS A 1024 4.01 -25.23 -17.52
C LYS A 1024 3.65 -24.20 -18.58
N ASP A 1025 3.41 -24.66 -19.80
CA ASP A 1025 2.97 -23.82 -20.93
C ASP A 1025 1.45 -23.59 -20.93
N ILE A 1026 0.97 -22.82 -21.92
CA ILE A 1026 -0.44 -22.46 -22.06
C ILE A 1026 -1.30 -23.70 -22.36
N PRO A 1027 -0.98 -24.59 -23.32
CA PRO A 1027 -1.78 -25.81 -23.56
C PRO A 1027 -1.92 -26.73 -22.36
N ASP A 1028 -0.82 -27.00 -21.63
CA ASP A 1028 -0.85 -27.81 -20.40
C ASP A 1028 -1.73 -27.13 -19.34
N THR A 1029 -1.62 -25.80 -19.22
CA THR A 1029 -2.41 -24.99 -18.29
C THR A 1029 -3.91 -25.04 -18.58
N VAL A 1030 -4.30 -24.85 -19.84
CA VAL A 1030 -5.70 -24.91 -20.28
C VAL A 1030 -6.28 -26.31 -20.02
N SER A 1031 -5.51 -27.36 -20.35
CA SER A 1031 -5.93 -28.74 -20.11
C SER A 1031 -6.10 -29.05 -18.62
N GLN A 1032 -5.19 -28.55 -17.78
CA GLN A 1032 -5.27 -28.71 -16.32
C GLN A 1032 -6.50 -27.96 -15.75
N ALA A 1033 -6.78 -26.76 -16.23
CA ALA A 1033 -7.93 -25.96 -15.82
C ALA A 1033 -9.25 -26.65 -16.12
N SER A 1034 -9.43 -27.20 -17.33
CA SER A 1034 -10.61 -27.99 -17.67
C SER A 1034 -10.75 -29.24 -16.81
N GLY A 1035 -9.63 -29.89 -16.46
CA GLY A 1035 -9.64 -30.98 -15.49
C GLY A 1035 -10.11 -30.55 -14.10
N ALA A 1036 -9.65 -29.39 -13.62
CA ALA A 1036 -10.03 -28.85 -12.31
C ALA A 1036 -11.51 -28.45 -12.28
N ALA A 1037 -12.00 -27.81 -13.35
CA ALA A 1037 -13.42 -27.53 -13.57
C ALA A 1037 -14.25 -28.81 -13.51
N ALA A 1038 -13.84 -29.87 -14.21
CA ALA A 1038 -14.54 -31.16 -14.17
C ALA A 1038 -14.60 -31.78 -12.76
N LYS A 1039 -13.55 -31.62 -11.94
CA LYS A 1039 -13.55 -32.07 -10.53
C LYS A 1039 -14.50 -31.25 -9.67
N ALA A 1040 -14.51 -29.92 -9.82
CA ALA A 1040 -15.40 -29.03 -9.11
C ALA A 1040 -16.88 -29.27 -9.50
N LEU A 1041 -17.16 -29.40 -10.80
CA LEU A 1041 -18.48 -29.74 -11.32
C LEU A 1041 -18.96 -31.10 -10.83
N SER A 1042 -18.10 -32.12 -10.85
CA SER A 1042 -18.45 -33.43 -10.29
C SER A 1042 -18.89 -33.34 -8.83
N LEU A 1043 -18.30 -32.44 -8.04
CA LEU A 1043 -18.71 -32.19 -6.67
C LEU A 1043 -20.08 -31.52 -6.60
N ALA A 1044 -20.27 -30.45 -7.38
CA ALA A 1044 -21.52 -29.70 -7.45
C ALA A 1044 -22.70 -30.59 -7.89
N THR A 1045 -22.51 -31.41 -8.93
CA THR A 1045 -23.54 -32.32 -9.47
C THR A 1045 -23.88 -33.45 -8.51
N LEU A 1046 -22.92 -33.98 -7.73
CA LEU A 1046 -23.22 -35.00 -6.72
C LEU A 1046 -24.24 -34.51 -5.68
N GLY A 1047 -24.24 -33.21 -5.37
CA GLY A 1047 -25.16 -32.56 -4.44
C GLY A 1047 -24.99 -32.99 -2.97
N LYS A 1048 -24.28 -34.09 -2.70
CA LYS A 1048 -23.93 -34.60 -1.37
C LYS A 1048 -22.55 -35.24 -1.38
N VAL A 1049 -21.82 -35.06 -0.29
CA VAL A 1049 -20.49 -35.66 -0.08
C VAL A 1049 -20.39 -36.30 1.29
N ARG A 1050 -19.56 -37.33 1.40
CA ARG A 1050 -19.27 -37.99 2.67
C ARG A 1050 -18.08 -37.30 3.34
N VAL A 1051 -18.28 -36.80 4.56
CA VAL A 1051 -17.22 -36.19 5.37
C VAL A 1051 -16.59 -37.28 6.26
N PRO A 1052 -15.26 -37.25 6.50
CA PRO A 1052 -14.60 -38.17 7.42
C PRO A 1052 -15.26 -38.17 8.81
N SER A 1053 -15.37 -39.34 9.42
CA SER A 1053 -16.00 -39.55 10.73
C SER A 1053 -15.00 -39.51 11.89
N ALA A 1054 -13.70 -39.40 11.57
CA ALA A 1054 -12.61 -39.28 12.53
C ALA A 1054 -12.53 -37.85 13.10
N THR A 1055 -13.66 -37.36 13.63
CA THR A 1055 -13.80 -36.01 14.20
C THR A 1055 -13.44 -36.02 15.68
N SER A 1056 -13.14 -34.83 16.21
CA SER A 1056 -13.06 -34.64 17.66
C SER A 1056 -14.44 -34.78 18.29
N TRP A 1057 -14.48 -35.27 19.52
CA TRP A 1057 -15.64 -35.34 20.37
C TRP A 1057 -15.22 -34.94 21.79
N ILE A 1058 -16.07 -34.17 22.47
CA ILE A 1058 -15.85 -33.79 23.87
C ILE A 1058 -16.88 -34.53 24.71
N ASP A 1059 -16.39 -35.36 25.62
CA ASP A 1059 -17.22 -36.09 26.56
C ASP A 1059 -17.84 -35.10 27.57
N PRO A 1060 -19.17 -34.87 27.56
CA PRO A 1060 -19.80 -33.92 28.46
C PRO A 1060 -19.73 -34.36 29.93
N ASP A 1061 -19.52 -35.65 30.22
CA ASP A 1061 -19.45 -36.15 31.59
C ASP A 1061 -18.06 -35.92 32.22
N ILE A 1062 -17.05 -35.66 31.39
CA ILE A 1062 -15.65 -35.41 31.80
C ILE A 1062 -15.27 -33.92 31.61
N CYS A 1063 -15.97 -33.21 30.71
CA CYS A 1063 -15.65 -31.82 30.40
C CYS A 1063 -15.88 -30.90 31.62
N ALA A 1064 -14.82 -30.23 32.07
CA ALA A 1064 -14.89 -29.25 33.15
C ALA A 1064 -15.26 -27.82 32.68
N GLY A 1065 -15.61 -27.64 31.40
CA GLY A 1065 -16.01 -26.34 30.86
C GLY A 1065 -14.90 -25.28 30.83
N CYS A 1066 -13.62 -25.67 30.83
CA CYS A 1066 -12.49 -24.73 30.88
C CYS A 1066 -12.28 -23.87 29.61
N GLN A 1067 -12.98 -24.18 28.51
CA GLN A 1067 -12.97 -23.46 27.23
C GLN A 1067 -11.62 -23.39 26.49
N THR A 1068 -10.53 -23.97 27.02
CA THR A 1068 -9.20 -23.98 26.38
C THR A 1068 -9.23 -24.52 24.95
N CYS A 1069 -10.07 -25.53 24.70
CA CYS A 1069 -10.19 -26.14 23.38
C CYS A 1069 -10.72 -25.19 22.28
N ILE A 1070 -11.45 -24.14 22.65
CA ILE A 1070 -12.07 -23.22 21.68
C ILE A 1070 -11.01 -22.44 20.91
N GLY A 1071 -10.06 -21.81 21.63
CA GLY A 1071 -8.97 -21.05 21.00
C GLY A 1071 -7.93 -21.92 20.26
N LEU A 1072 -7.93 -23.24 20.49
CA LEU A 1072 -7.05 -24.19 19.81
C LEU A 1072 -7.60 -24.68 18.47
N CYS A 1073 -8.90 -24.49 18.21
CA CYS A 1073 -9.53 -25.00 17.00
C CYS A 1073 -9.35 -24.02 15.84
N ALA A 1074 -8.45 -24.35 14.90
CA ALA A 1074 -8.22 -23.57 13.69
C ALA A 1074 -9.45 -23.47 12.75
N TYR A 1075 -10.48 -24.27 12.99
CA TYR A 1075 -11.68 -24.38 12.14
C TYR A 1075 -12.94 -23.87 12.82
N THR A 1076 -12.80 -23.21 13.99
CA THR A 1076 -13.92 -22.72 14.82
C THR A 1076 -15.01 -23.76 15.08
N ALA A 1077 -14.61 -25.04 15.11
CA ALA A 1077 -15.52 -26.18 15.21
C ALA A 1077 -15.95 -26.46 16.67
N ILE A 1078 -15.52 -25.69 17.66
CA ILE A 1078 -15.80 -25.94 19.07
C ILE A 1078 -16.44 -24.70 19.68
N GLU A 1079 -17.62 -24.87 20.28
CA GLU A 1079 -18.38 -23.83 20.95
C GLU A 1079 -18.60 -24.20 22.42
N PHE A 1080 -18.98 -23.21 23.23
CA PHE A 1080 -19.34 -23.43 24.64
C PHE A 1080 -20.86 -23.47 24.78
N ASP A 1081 -21.40 -24.58 25.26
CA ASP A 1081 -22.81 -24.70 25.61
C ASP A 1081 -23.00 -24.15 27.03
N GLU A 1082 -23.40 -22.88 27.14
CA GLU A 1082 -23.60 -22.21 28.43
C GLU A 1082 -24.63 -22.91 29.32
N ARG A 1083 -25.63 -23.56 28.72
CA ARG A 1083 -26.68 -24.24 29.47
C ARG A 1083 -26.17 -25.51 30.14
N ARG A 1084 -25.27 -26.23 29.46
CA ARG A 1084 -24.69 -27.48 29.97
C ARG A 1084 -23.36 -27.27 30.70
N GLY A 1085 -22.72 -26.11 30.56
CA GLY A 1085 -21.42 -25.80 31.15
C GLY A 1085 -20.27 -26.58 30.52
N VAL A 1086 -20.41 -27.05 29.28
CA VAL A 1086 -19.42 -27.89 28.59
C VAL A 1086 -19.13 -27.38 27.18
N SER A 1087 -17.96 -27.70 26.66
CA SER A 1087 -17.63 -27.43 25.25
C SER A 1087 -18.19 -28.53 24.35
N VAL A 1088 -18.69 -28.14 23.17
CA VAL A 1088 -19.32 -29.05 22.20
C VAL A 1088 -18.62 -28.89 20.85
N VAL A 1089 -18.38 -30.01 20.15
CA VAL A 1089 -17.77 -30.00 18.83
C VAL A 1089 -18.87 -30.02 17.76
N ASN A 1090 -18.85 -29.03 16.87
CA ASN A 1090 -19.50 -29.11 15.57
C ASN A 1090 -18.70 -30.07 14.69
N GLU A 1091 -19.12 -31.33 14.70
CA GLU A 1091 -18.48 -32.41 13.94
C GLU A 1091 -18.43 -32.15 12.42
N THR A 1092 -19.29 -31.28 11.90
CA THR A 1092 -19.33 -30.95 10.47
C THR A 1092 -18.16 -30.02 10.08
N LEU A 1093 -17.76 -29.12 10.97
CA LEU A 1093 -16.58 -28.24 10.80
C LEU A 1093 -15.28 -28.94 11.20
N CYS A 1094 -15.36 -29.91 12.12
CA CYS A 1094 -14.18 -30.56 12.68
C CYS A 1094 -13.42 -31.40 11.63
N LYS A 1095 -12.14 -31.09 11.42
CA LYS A 1095 -11.24 -31.85 10.53
C LYS A 1095 -10.48 -32.98 11.23
N GLY A 1096 -10.72 -33.21 12.53
CA GLY A 1096 -10.04 -34.26 13.27
C GLY A 1096 -8.54 -34.05 13.49
N CYS A 1097 -8.06 -32.81 13.47
CA CYS A 1097 -6.61 -32.51 13.61
C CYS A 1097 -6.02 -32.90 14.98
N GLY A 1098 -6.87 -33.00 16.01
CA GLY A 1098 -6.46 -33.47 17.33
C GLY A 1098 -5.90 -32.44 18.29
N SER A 1099 -5.71 -31.18 17.87
CA SER A 1099 -5.18 -30.12 18.74
C SER A 1099 -5.97 -29.98 20.04
N CYS A 1100 -7.30 -30.01 19.97
CA CYS A 1100 -8.12 -29.92 21.17
C CYS A 1100 -7.96 -31.14 22.10
N SER A 1101 -7.68 -32.33 21.56
CA SER A 1101 -7.49 -33.56 22.34
C SER A 1101 -6.14 -33.57 23.04
N GLY A 1102 -5.06 -33.18 22.35
CA GLY A 1102 -3.72 -33.16 22.91
C GLY A 1102 -3.51 -32.16 24.05
N PHE A 1103 -4.35 -31.11 24.14
CA PHE A 1103 -4.25 -30.06 25.15
C PHE A 1103 -5.37 -30.10 26.20
N CYS A 1104 -6.32 -31.03 26.10
CA CYS A 1104 -7.44 -31.08 27.04
C CYS A 1104 -6.97 -31.54 28.42
N PRO A 1105 -7.03 -30.69 29.46
CA PRO A 1105 -6.46 -31.05 30.77
C PRO A 1105 -7.26 -32.13 31.49
N SER A 1106 -8.57 -32.25 31.21
CA SER A 1106 -9.42 -33.29 31.80
C SER A 1106 -9.46 -34.58 30.97
N GLY A 1107 -8.84 -34.61 29.78
CA GLY A 1107 -8.94 -35.73 28.84
C GLY A 1107 -10.33 -35.89 28.20
N ALA A 1108 -11.25 -34.94 28.40
CA ALA A 1108 -12.60 -34.99 27.85
C ALA A 1108 -12.63 -34.90 26.32
N ALA A 1109 -11.71 -34.13 25.71
CA ALA A 1109 -11.61 -34.03 24.27
C ALA A 1109 -10.82 -35.22 23.71
N GLN A 1110 -11.45 -36.00 22.84
CA GLN A 1110 -10.85 -37.16 22.16
C GLN A 1110 -11.10 -37.07 20.66
N ILE A 1111 -10.33 -37.83 19.87
CA ILE A 1111 -10.54 -37.96 18.43
C ILE A 1111 -11.10 -39.35 18.15
N LYS A 1112 -12.22 -39.42 17.43
CA LYS A 1112 -12.74 -40.70 16.93
C LYS A 1112 -11.70 -41.32 16.00
N HIS A 1113 -11.43 -42.63 16.14
CA HIS A 1113 -10.38 -43.36 15.41
C HIS A 1113 -8.92 -43.11 15.85
N PHE A 1114 -8.69 -42.15 16.75
CA PHE A 1114 -7.37 -41.86 17.36
C PHE A 1114 -7.52 -41.63 18.88
N LYS A 1115 -8.33 -42.45 19.55
CA LYS A 1115 -8.50 -42.39 21.00
C LYS A 1115 -7.21 -42.77 21.71
N GLU A 1116 -7.02 -42.25 22.92
CA GLU A 1116 -5.86 -42.54 23.77
C GLU A 1116 -5.54 -44.04 23.84
N ARG A 1117 -6.54 -44.87 24.17
CA ARG A 1117 -6.39 -46.33 24.22
C ARG A 1117 -5.89 -46.96 22.91
N GLN A 1118 -6.33 -46.43 21.75
CA GLN A 1118 -5.90 -46.93 20.44
C GLN A 1118 -4.42 -46.60 20.19
N ILE A 1119 -4.00 -45.37 20.50
CA ILE A 1119 -2.62 -44.91 20.33
C ILE A 1119 -1.67 -45.62 21.30
N PHE A 1120 -2.03 -45.72 22.58
CA PHE A 1120 -1.19 -46.44 23.55
C PHE A 1120 -1.07 -47.93 23.21
N SER A 1121 -2.12 -48.56 22.68
CA SER A 1121 -2.02 -49.95 22.21
C SER A 1121 -1.12 -50.08 20.98
N GLU A 1122 -1.09 -49.07 20.10
CA GLU A 1122 -0.12 -49.02 19.00
C GLU A 1122 1.32 -48.99 19.53
N LEU A 1123 1.58 -48.17 20.55
CA LEU A 1123 2.89 -48.04 21.22
C LEU A 1123 3.29 -49.33 21.95
N ASP A 1124 2.37 -49.94 22.71
CA ASP A 1124 2.61 -51.22 23.37
C ASP A 1124 3.00 -52.28 22.33
N GLY A 1125 2.31 -52.32 21.19
CA GLY A 1125 2.64 -53.20 20.07
C GLY A 1125 4.04 -52.97 19.49
N ILE A 1126 4.53 -51.72 19.49
CA ILE A 1126 5.91 -51.40 19.10
C ILE A 1126 6.89 -51.92 20.15
N LEU A 1127 6.68 -51.61 21.42
CA LEU A 1127 7.58 -51.95 22.52
C LEU A 1127 7.71 -53.47 22.70
N ASP A 1128 6.59 -54.19 22.68
CA ASP A 1128 6.56 -55.64 22.78
C ASP A 1128 7.28 -56.31 21.60
N ALA A 1129 7.08 -55.78 20.39
CA ALA A 1129 7.71 -56.31 19.19
C ALA A 1129 9.22 -56.06 19.17
N ILE A 1130 9.69 -54.85 19.55
CA ILE A 1130 11.13 -54.53 19.63
C ILE A 1130 11.87 -55.54 20.50
N HIS A 1131 11.30 -55.88 21.66
CA HIS A 1131 11.87 -56.89 22.55
C HIS A 1131 11.88 -58.30 21.93
N ALA A 1132 10.87 -58.64 21.12
CA ALA A 1132 10.73 -59.95 20.49
C ALA A 1132 11.62 -60.14 19.25
N VAL A 1133 11.82 -59.09 18.45
CA VAL A 1133 12.56 -59.15 17.17
C VAL A 1133 13.99 -58.61 17.29
N GLY A 1134 14.39 -58.10 18.46
CA GLY A 1134 15.77 -57.69 18.76
C GLY A 1134 16.21 -56.45 17.98
N ILE A 1135 15.48 -55.35 18.16
CA ILE A 1135 15.89 -54.00 17.72
C ILE A 1135 16.56 -53.27 18.87
#